data_AF-A0A317W8R0-F1
#
_entry.id   AF-A0A317W8R0-F1
#
_cell.length_a   1.000
_cell.length_b   1.000
_cell.length_c   1.000
_cell.angle_alpha   90.00
_cell.angle_beta   90.00
_cell.angle_gamma   90.00
#
_symmetry.space_group_name_H-M   'P 1'
#
loop_
_entity.id
_entity.type
_entity.pdbx_description
1 polymer ?
#
loop_
_entity_poly.entity_id
_entity_poly.type
_entity_poly.pdbx_seq_one_letter_code
_entity_poly.pdbx_strand_id
1 'polypeptide(L)'
;MATVRICVCGDEGTGKSSLITSLVKGVFVTNKIQPILPQITIPPTIGTPENVTTTTVVDTSALPQERNNLAREIRKSNVILLVYSDHYSYERVALFWLPYFRSLGVNVPVVLCANKSDLAADHTEAQVIEEEMLPLMAEFKEIDSCIRTSAREHRNVNEAFFLCQKAVTHPIAPLFDSKESSLKPAAIAALQRIFYLCDKDRDGYLSDKEIKDFQMRCFEKPLSEEDLIHIKETIQRTHPHSVTPSGIDCRGFLQLNKMYAEKGRHETVWIILRAFQYTDNLSLQENFLHPRFDVPPYASAELSPEGYRFFVNLFLLSDKDNDGGLNDAELASLFAPTPGLPASWADGSFPSSTVRNEAGHVTLQGWLAQWSMTTFTSPKTTLEYLAYLGFESSDRSNPSTTAALKVTRPRKRRKRPGRVGRNVVLGHVLGAAGSGKSALLDAFLSRGFSNTYRPTIQPRTAVNTVELPGGKQCYLILDELGELEPALLENQVKLLDQCDVIVYTYDSSDPDSFAYIPALRAKYPHLEELPSVFIALKADLDRTTQRAEYQPHEYTAMLNMPSPPLHVSATWSSIQEVFVHIAEAAMEPSTAFPRSEEDVEGKWMAWGIALGAVVCAGAAAVMIWRRVSGSGVVLPPPPPRYTVPVAYAAGASNGMAVPVVETNNIISHPEGGCPLQAGEGTYLLRDDLHLATPPPHPSEAPLMNPNPLATVPAPPTSGVKLSLVSIGSRLKTPTTSVDGAGAASLFGDGNPALAAPPVKEGLKRRKPKNNIIKSSSSFVSRVITHETATKRLNDRNPDGLFAFANINRAFQWLDLSAKQKEEPVTKILFTKAHMISHDINELTKSTSHIDVVMGSSAGDIIWYEPMSQKYARINKNGVVNNSPVTHIKWIPGSENLFMAAHANGQLVVYDKEKEDALFTPELGSPSAETMKSSSGRQPLQILKSVNSRNQKTNPVALWKLANQKITQFAFSPDRRHLAVVLEDGSLRVMDYLKEEVLDIFRSYYGGLICVCWSPDGKYIVTGGQDDLVTIWSLPERKIVARCQGHNSWVSAVAFDPWRCDDRTYRFGSVGDDCRLLLWDFSVGMLHRPRVHQANARQRTSMIVSNTQHLNRHRADSGGTRMRSDSQETADTYNSYDPTVRHPVEPRARTALLPPIMSKIVGEDPICWLGFQEDSIMTSSLEGHIRTWDRPREGINDNYSYSPAISASATGSGRADSMMGSL
;
A
#
# COMPACT_ATOMS: atom_id res chain seq x y z
N MET A 1 -12.01 -9.83 -14.07
CA MET A 1 -11.70 -10.83 -15.12
C MET A 1 -12.22 -12.17 -14.67
N ALA A 2 -13.28 -12.68 -15.31
CA ALA A 2 -13.93 -13.91 -14.90
C ALA A 2 -13.36 -15.10 -15.69
N THR A 3 -12.94 -16.15 -14.98
CA THR A 3 -12.66 -17.47 -15.56
C THR A 3 -13.94 -18.28 -15.53
N VAL A 4 -14.42 -18.76 -16.68
CA VAL A 4 -15.63 -19.59 -16.74
C VAL A 4 -15.23 -21.06 -16.70
N ARG A 5 -15.71 -21.82 -15.70
CA ARG A 5 -15.52 -23.27 -15.60
C ARG A 5 -16.80 -24.02 -15.98
N ILE A 6 -16.77 -24.68 -17.14
CA ILE A 6 -17.84 -25.52 -17.67
C ILE A 6 -17.58 -26.97 -17.25
N CYS A 7 -18.53 -27.57 -16.51
CA CYS A 7 -18.47 -28.98 -16.13
C CYS A 7 -19.42 -29.80 -17.01
N VAL A 8 -18.90 -30.68 -17.85
CA VAL A 8 -19.69 -31.52 -18.75
C VAL A 8 -20.10 -32.79 -18.02
N CYS A 9 -21.41 -32.96 -17.79
CA CYS A 9 -22.02 -34.05 -17.02
C CYS A 9 -22.99 -34.85 -17.89
N GLY A 10 -23.31 -36.08 -17.48
CA GLY A 10 -24.25 -36.94 -18.20
C GLY A 10 -23.87 -38.42 -18.11
N ASP A 11 -24.80 -39.29 -18.50
CA ASP A 11 -24.62 -40.74 -18.39
C ASP A 11 -23.53 -41.30 -19.31
N GLU A 12 -23.11 -42.53 -19.05
CA GLU A 12 -22.11 -43.20 -19.88
C GLU A 12 -22.70 -43.45 -21.28
N GLY A 13 -21.89 -43.21 -22.31
CA GLY A 13 -22.33 -43.36 -23.70
C GLY A 13 -23.10 -42.17 -24.29
N THR A 14 -23.42 -41.09 -23.55
CA THR A 14 -24.13 -39.91 -24.11
C THR A 14 -23.29 -39.04 -25.06
N GLY A 15 -21.99 -39.32 -25.19
CA GLY A 15 -21.10 -38.65 -26.15
C GLY A 15 -20.42 -37.37 -25.63
N LYS A 16 -20.28 -37.20 -24.30
CA LYS A 16 -19.59 -36.07 -23.65
C LYS A 16 -18.20 -35.78 -24.21
N SER A 17 -17.30 -36.77 -24.16
CA SER A 17 -15.91 -36.63 -24.63
C SER A 17 -15.83 -36.39 -26.14
N SER A 18 -16.78 -36.94 -26.91
CA SER A 18 -16.89 -36.69 -28.36
C SER A 18 -17.32 -35.25 -28.65
N LEU A 19 -18.22 -34.67 -27.86
CA LEU A 19 -18.66 -33.28 -27.96
C LEU A 19 -17.49 -32.31 -27.72
N ILE A 20 -16.72 -32.55 -26.64
CA ILE A 20 -15.54 -31.75 -26.28
C ILE A 20 -14.45 -31.88 -27.35
N THR A 21 -14.21 -33.09 -27.86
CA THR A 21 -13.20 -33.30 -28.91
C THR A 21 -13.59 -32.62 -30.22
N SER A 22 -14.87 -32.67 -30.59
CA SER A 22 -15.41 -32.00 -31.79
C SER A 22 -15.28 -30.47 -31.69
N LEU A 23 -15.49 -29.89 -30.50
CA LEU A 23 -15.23 -28.47 -30.23
C LEU A 23 -13.76 -28.10 -30.49
N VAL A 24 -12.81 -28.89 -29.99
CA VAL A 24 -11.38 -28.56 -30.08
C VAL A 24 -10.80 -28.79 -31.47
N LYS A 25 -11.23 -29.85 -32.16
CA LYS A 25 -10.65 -30.24 -33.45
C LYS A 25 -11.45 -29.76 -34.67
N GLY A 26 -12.67 -29.27 -34.47
CA GLY A 26 -13.60 -28.90 -35.56
C GLY A 26 -14.09 -30.08 -36.42
N VAL A 27 -13.71 -31.32 -36.09
CA VAL A 27 -14.01 -32.53 -36.85
C VAL A 27 -14.24 -33.70 -35.89
N PHE A 28 -15.16 -34.61 -36.25
CA PHE A 28 -15.42 -35.83 -35.47
C PHE A 28 -14.24 -36.81 -35.54
N VAL A 29 -13.80 -37.31 -34.37
CA VAL A 29 -12.70 -38.28 -34.27
C VAL A 29 -13.27 -39.69 -34.28
N THR A 30 -12.91 -40.48 -35.30
CA THR A 30 -13.36 -41.87 -35.49
C THR A 30 -12.55 -42.91 -34.71
N ASN A 31 -11.37 -42.53 -34.19
CA ASN A 31 -10.52 -43.38 -33.36
C ASN A 31 -11.04 -43.46 -31.91
N LYS A 32 -10.68 -44.52 -31.15
CA LYS A 32 -11.03 -44.67 -29.72
C LYS A 32 -10.63 -43.42 -28.93
N ILE A 33 -11.61 -42.67 -28.44
CA ILE A 33 -11.44 -41.51 -27.57
C ILE A 33 -11.29 -42.02 -26.12
N GLN A 34 -10.46 -41.34 -25.32
CA GLN A 34 -10.39 -41.64 -23.88
C GLN A 34 -11.76 -41.39 -23.21
N PRO A 35 -12.14 -42.20 -22.21
CA PRO A 35 -13.43 -42.08 -21.55
C PRO A 35 -13.60 -40.77 -20.75
N ILE A 36 -12.48 -40.14 -20.35
CA ILE A 36 -12.44 -38.82 -19.69
C ILE A 36 -11.27 -38.05 -20.29
N LEU A 37 -11.52 -36.83 -20.76
CA LEU A 37 -10.48 -35.96 -21.28
C LEU A 37 -9.81 -35.12 -20.18
N PRO A 38 -8.52 -34.78 -20.32
CA PRO A 38 -7.87 -33.83 -19.42
C PRO A 38 -8.53 -32.44 -19.56
N GLN A 39 -8.47 -31.64 -18.50
CA GLN A 39 -9.03 -30.28 -18.49
C GLN A 39 -8.51 -29.46 -19.68
N ILE A 40 -9.43 -28.88 -20.44
CA ILE A 40 -9.13 -28.08 -21.63
C ILE A 40 -9.31 -26.60 -21.29
N THR A 41 -8.39 -25.76 -21.75
CA THR A 41 -8.51 -24.30 -21.62
C THR A 41 -8.62 -23.69 -23.00
N ILE A 42 -9.72 -22.97 -23.24
CA ILE A 42 -10.01 -22.28 -24.49
C ILE A 42 -9.64 -20.80 -24.30
N PRO A 43 -8.67 -20.26 -25.05
CA PRO A 43 -8.33 -18.84 -25.02
C PRO A 43 -9.45 -17.99 -25.66
N PRO A 44 -9.55 -16.70 -25.31
CA PRO A 44 -10.58 -15.82 -25.85
C PRO A 44 -10.34 -15.59 -27.35
N THR A 45 -11.30 -16.01 -28.19
CA THR A 45 -11.33 -15.76 -29.63
C THR A 45 -12.38 -14.70 -29.98
N ILE A 46 -12.26 -14.11 -31.18
CA ILE A 46 -13.21 -13.13 -31.74
C ILE A 46 -14.61 -13.76 -31.77
N GLY A 47 -15.51 -13.28 -30.90
CA GLY A 47 -16.85 -13.83 -30.67
C GLY A 47 -17.13 -14.27 -29.22
N THR A 48 -16.13 -14.31 -28.35
CA THR A 48 -16.33 -14.51 -26.90
C THR A 48 -16.81 -13.20 -26.23
N PRO A 49 -17.76 -13.25 -25.26
CA PRO A 49 -18.22 -12.05 -24.57
C PRO A 49 -17.06 -11.31 -23.88
N GLU A 50 -17.03 -9.97 -23.97
CA GLU A 50 -15.90 -9.08 -23.62
C GLU A 50 -15.30 -9.23 -22.21
N ASN A 51 -15.95 -10.00 -21.32
CA ASN A 51 -15.56 -10.19 -19.92
C ASN A 51 -14.92 -11.56 -19.59
N VAL A 52 -14.83 -12.48 -20.55
CA VAL A 52 -14.28 -13.84 -20.34
C VAL A 52 -12.85 -13.94 -20.83
N THR A 53 -11.90 -13.96 -19.89
CA THR A 53 -10.46 -14.06 -20.23
C THR A 53 -9.99 -15.49 -20.52
N THR A 54 -10.64 -16.51 -19.95
CA THR A 54 -10.35 -17.94 -20.22
C THR A 54 -11.56 -18.81 -19.90
N THR A 55 -11.91 -19.74 -20.79
CA THR A 55 -12.93 -20.76 -20.53
C THR A 55 -12.24 -22.10 -20.27
N THR A 56 -12.57 -22.76 -19.16
CA THR A 56 -12.07 -24.09 -18.81
C THR A 56 -13.20 -25.11 -18.93
N VAL A 57 -12.96 -26.18 -19.69
CA VAL A 57 -13.91 -27.27 -19.90
C VAL A 57 -13.39 -28.51 -19.19
N VAL A 58 -14.22 -29.11 -18.35
CA VAL A 58 -13.91 -30.31 -17.56
C VAL A 58 -14.86 -31.43 -17.98
N ASP A 59 -14.29 -32.53 -18.46
CA ASP A 59 -15.01 -33.77 -18.74
C ASP A 59 -15.14 -34.59 -17.45
N THR A 60 -16.30 -35.18 -17.19
CA THR A 60 -16.57 -35.92 -15.95
C THR A 60 -17.21 -37.28 -16.20
N SER A 61 -16.98 -38.21 -15.27
CA SER A 61 -17.59 -39.55 -15.32
C SER A 61 -18.73 -39.71 -14.32
N ALA A 62 -19.74 -40.46 -14.73
CA ALA A 62 -20.89 -40.85 -13.91
C ALA A 62 -20.68 -42.18 -13.15
N LEU A 63 -19.51 -42.82 -13.28
CA LEU A 63 -19.22 -44.11 -12.63
C LEU A 63 -19.24 -43.99 -11.10
N PRO A 64 -19.77 -44.99 -10.37
CA PRO A 64 -19.86 -44.95 -8.90
C PRO A 64 -18.53 -44.70 -8.20
N GLN A 65 -17.42 -45.19 -8.77
CA GLN A 65 -16.07 -45.04 -8.22
C GLN A 65 -15.54 -43.59 -8.31
N GLU A 66 -16.02 -42.79 -9.27
CA GLU A 66 -15.59 -41.41 -9.49
C GLU A 66 -16.54 -40.36 -8.90
N ARG A 67 -17.61 -40.81 -8.22
CA ARG A 67 -18.70 -39.95 -7.72
C ARG A 67 -18.24 -38.83 -6.79
N ASN A 68 -17.19 -39.10 -5.99
CA ASN A 68 -16.55 -38.09 -5.13
C ASN A 68 -15.79 -37.02 -5.95
N ASN A 69 -15.19 -37.41 -7.07
CA ASN A 69 -14.52 -36.48 -7.97
C ASN A 69 -15.54 -35.65 -8.75
N LEU A 70 -16.60 -36.29 -9.27
CA LEU A 70 -17.74 -35.63 -9.91
C LEU A 70 -18.36 -34.57 -8.98
N ALA A 71 -18.65 -34.92 -7.72
CA ALA A 71 -19.18 -33.97 -6.75
C ALA A 71 -18.22 -32.80 -6.47
N ARG A 72 -16.89 -33.04 -6.49
CA ARG A 72 -15.88 -31.99 -6.32
C ARG A 72 -15.84 -31.05 -7.52
N GLU A 73 -15.93 -31.58 -8.74
CA GLU A 73 -15.90 -30.77 -9.96
C GLU A 73 -17.18 -29.97 -10.16
N ILE A 74 -18.35 -30.55 -9.88
CA ILE A 74 -19.64 -29.84 -9.94
C ILE A 74 -19.64 -28.65 -8.96
N ARG A 75 -19.16 -28.82 -7.71
CA ARG A 75 -19.09 -27.72 -6.73
C ARG A 75 -18.14 -26.57 -7.13
N LYS A 76 -17.18 -26.83 -8.02
CA LYS A 76 -16.23 -25.82 -8.53
C LYS A 76 -16.72 -25.17 -9.83
N SER A 77 -17.76 -25.71 -10.46
CA SER A 77 -18.23 -25.25 -11.76
C SER A 77 -18.99 -23.92 -11.67
N ASN A 78 -18.91 -23.12 -12.72
CA ASN A 78 -19.76 -21.92 -12.87
C ASN A 78 -21.04 -22.23 -13.66
N VAL A 79 -20.99 -23.26 -14.52
CA VAL A 79 -22.10 -23.74 -15.34
C VAL A 79 -21.91 -25.23 -15.60
N ILE A 80 -23.03 -25.96 -15.67
CA ILE A 80 -23.07 -27.39 -15.96
C ILE A 80 -23.63 -27.58 -17.37
N LEU A 81 -22.90 -28.30 -18.22
CA LEU A 81 -23.42 -28.79 -19.50
C LEU A 81 -23.89 -30.23 -19.30
N LEU A 82 -25.20 -30.44 -19.20
CA LEU A 82 -25.79 -31.77 -18.97
C LEU A 82 -26.17 -32.42 -20.30
N VAL A 83 -25.51 -33.53 -20.64
CA VAL A 83 -25.62 -34.19 -21.94
C VAL A 83 -26.42 -35.49 -21.83
N TYR A 84 -27.49 -35.60 -22.61
CA TYR A 84 -28.31 -36.81 -22.79
C TYR A 84 -28.36 -37.20 -24.28
N SER A 85 -28.72 -38.44 -24.61
CA SER A 85 -28.76 -38.89 -26.02
C SER A 85 -29.85 -39.91 -26.37
N ASP A 86 -30.48 -40.53 -25.39
CA ASP A 86 -31.50 -41.57 -25.56
C ASP A 86 -32.59 -41.42 -24.50
N HIS A 87 -33.71 -42.13 -24.67
CA HIS A 87 -34.84 -42.06 -23.74
C HIS A 87 -34.45 -42.37 -22.29
N TYR A 88 -33.53 -43.32 -22.09
CA TYR A 88 -33.04 -43.67 -20.76
C TYR A 88 -32.28 -42.51 -20.09
N SER A 89 -31.34 -41.87 -20.80
CA SER A 89 -30.60 -40.72 -20.25
C SER A 89 -31.48 -39.48 -20.11
N TYR A 90 -32.51 -39.31 -20.94
CA TYR A 90 -33.54 -38.26 -20.81
C TYR A 90 -34.32 -38.38 -19.49
N GLU A 91 -34.90 -39.54 -19.17
CA GLU A 91 -35.64 -39.74 -17.92
C GLU A 91 -34.75 -39.49 -16.68
N ARG A 92 -33.47 -39.84 -16.78
CA ARG A 92 -32.50 -39.64 -15.70
C ARG A 92 -32.12 -38.17 -15.47
N VAL A 93 -32.40 -37.25 -16.40
CA VAL A 93 -32.22 -35.81 -16.16
C VAL A 93 -33.07 -35.38 -14.96
N ALA A 94 -34.37 -35.66 -15.00
CA ALA A 94 -35.33 -35.29 -13.96
C ALA A 94 -35.22 -36.20 -12.73
N LEU A 95 -35.03 -37.50 -12.90
CA LEU A 95 -35.05 -38.48 -11.79
C LEU A 95 -33.74 -38.54 -10.99
N PHE A 96 -32.61 -38.21 -11.62
CA PHE A 96 -31.29 -38.38 -11.01
C PHE A 96 -30.45 -37.10 -11.01
N TRP A 97 -30.14 -36.53 -12.18
CA TRP A 97 -29.12 -35.49 -12.30
C TRP A 97 -29.50 -34.19 -11.59
N LEU A 98 -30.70 -33.67 -11.84
CA LEU A 98 -31.15 -32.40 -11.23
C LEU A 98 -31.38 -32.55 -9.71
N PRO A 99 -32.04 -33.60 -9.19
CA PRO A 99 -32.08 -33.87 -7.75
C PRO A 99 -30.69 -34.04 -7.13
N TYR A 100 -29.74 -34.67 -7.84
CA TYR A 100 -28.38 -34.85 -7.36
C TYR A 100 -27.64 -33.52 -7.23
N PHE A 101 -27.75 -32.61 -8.21
CA PHE A 101 -27.16 -31.26 -8.10
C PHE A 101 -27.70 -30.49 -6.90
N ARG A 102 -29.03 -30.56 -6.67
CA ARG A 102 -29.67 -29.99 -5.47
C ARG A 102 -29.13 -30.59 -4.17
N SER A 103 -28.95 -31.91 -4.11
CA SER A 103 -28.40 -32.60 -2.94
C SER A 103 -26.95 -32.19 -2.60
N LEU A 104 -26.19 -31.73 -3.60
CA LEU A 104 -24.83 -31.23 -3.42
C LEU A 104 -24.78 -29.77 -2.95
N GLY A 105 -25.93 -29.08 -2.90
CA GLY A 105 -26.04 -27.65 -2.57
C GLY A 105 -25.56 -26.73 -3.70
N VAL A 106 -25.55 -27.21 -4.95
CA VAL A 106 -25.05 -26.46 -6.09
C VAL A 106 -26.20 -25.77 -6.81
N ASN A 107 -26.13 -24.43 -6.89
CA ASN A 107 -27.11 -23.58 -7.57
C ASN A 107 -26.43 -22.81 -8.70
N VAL A 108 -26.02 -23.53 -9.74
CA VAL A 108 -25.38 -22.97 -10.95
C VAL A 108 -26.27 -23.25 -12.16
N PRO A 109 -26.24 -22.40 -13.20
CA PRO A 109 -27.03 -22.64 -14.40
C PRO A 109 -26.66 -23.97 -15.07
N VAL A 110 -27.67 -24.66 -15.58
CA VAL A 110 -27.55 -25.90 -16.33
C VAL A 110 -27.97 -25.64 -17.77
N VAL A 111 -27.07 -25.94 -18.71
CA VAL A 111 -27.40 -25.99 -20.14
C VAL A 111 -27.68 -27.45 -20.49
N LEU A 112 -28.89 -27.74 -20.93
CA LEU A 112 -29.31 -29.09 -21.30
C LEU A 112 -28.99 -29.36 -22.77
N CYS A 113 -28.28 -30.45 -23.03
CA CYS A 113 -27.76 -30.79 -24.35
C CYS A 113 -28.24 -32.17 -24.81
N ALA A 114 -29.06 -32.21 -25.85
CA ALA A 114 -29.46 -33.43 -26.53
C ALA A 114 -28.43 -33.76 -27.63
N ASN A 115 -27.57 -34.74 -27.38
CA ASN A 115 -26.49 -35.12 -28.30
C ASN A 115 -26.84 -36.37 -29.11
N LYS A 116 -26.12 -36.57 -30.23
CA LYS A 116 -26.36 -37.63 -31.25
C LYS A 116 -27.63 -37.44 -32.07
N SER A 117 -27.96 -36.20 -32.40
CA SER A 117 -29.10 -35.92 -33.27
C SER A 117 -29.04 -36.59 -34.65
N ASP A 118 -27.86 -37.01 -35.09
CA ASP A 118 -27.62 -37.77 -36.33
C ASP A 118 -28.18 -39.20 -36.32
N LEU A 119 -28.50 -39.77 -35.16
CA LEU A 119 -29.08 -41.11 -35.05
C LEU A 119 -30.61 -41.10 -35.01
N ALA A 120 -31.23 -39.93 -34.85
CA ALA A 120 -32.68 -39.77 -34.78
C ALA A 120 -33.25 -39.50 -36.19
N ALA A 121 -33.52 -40.57 -36.94
CA ALA A 121 -34.03 -40.49 -38.32
C ALA A 121 -35.53 -40.13 -38.42
N ASP A 122 -36.30 -40.23 -37.33
CA ASP A 122 -37.77 -40.20 -37.37
C ASP A 122 -38.44 -38.97 -36.68
N HIS A 123 -37.69 -38.06 -36.03
CA HIS A 123 -38.27 -36.91 -35.30
C HIS A 123 -37.82 -35.54 -35.82
N THR A 124 -38.79 -34.67 -36.12
CA THR A 124 -38.55 -33.28 -36.56
C THR A 124 -37.98 -32.44 -35.40
N GLU A 125 -37.10 -31.47 -35.67
CA GLU A 125 -36.49 -30.63 -34.61
C GLU A 125 -37.51 -29.94 -33.70
N ALA A 126 -38.64 -29.49 -34.26
CA ALA A 126 -39.72 -28.85 -33.51
C ALA A 126 -40.41 -29.81 -32.51
N GLN A 127 -40.60 -31.08 -32.89
CA GLN A 127 -41.29 -32.08 -32.05
C GLN A 127 -40.46 -32.41 -30.80
N VAL A 128 -39.15 -32.55 -30.93
CA VAL A 128 -38.28 -32.84 -29.77
C VAL A 128 -38.19 -31.65 -28.80
N ILE A 129 -38.21 -30.42 -29.32
CA ILE A 129 -38.23 -29.23 -28.47
C ILE A 129 -39.54 -29.16 -27.68
N GLU A 130 -40.68 -29.41 -28.34
CA GLU A 130 -42.00 -29.36 -27.71
C GLU A 130 -42.28 -30.52 -26.74
N GLU A 131 -41.91 -31.75 -27.11
CA GLU A 131 -42.24 -32.95 -26.34
C GLU A 131 -41.21 -33.27 -25.25
N GLU A 132 -39.91 -32.96 -25.43
CA GLU A 132 -38.86 -33.28 -24.45
C GLU A 132 -38.33 -32.07 -23.68
N MET A 133 -37.94 -30.99 -24.36
CA MET A 133 -37.16 -29.90 -23.76
C MET A 133 -38.01 -28.85 -23.02
N LEU A 134 -39.14 -28.43 -23.60
CA LEU A 134 -40.04 -27.45 -22.98
C LEU A 134 -40.59 -27.92 -21.62
N PRO A 135 -41.04 -29.18 -21.44
CA PRO A 135 -41.50 -29.68 -20.14
C PRO A 135 -40.41 -29.61 -19.07
N LEU A 136 -39.17 -29.98 -19.40
CA LEU A 136 -38.04 -29.92 -18.46
C LEU A 136 -37.70 -28.48 -18.06
N MET A 137 -37.70 -27.54 -19.01
CA MET A 137 -37.46 -26.12 -18.70
C MET A 137 -38.55 -25.51 -17.82
N ALA A 138 -39.80 -25.94 -18.00
CA ALA A 138 -40.91 -25.47 -17.18
C ALA A 138 -40.85 -26.04 -15.74
N GLU A 139 -40.43 -27.30 -15.58
CA GLU A 139 -40.34 -27.96 -14.28
C GLU A 139 -39.09 -27.55 -13.48
N PHE A 140 -37.94 -27.39 -14.14
CA PHE A 140 -36.64 -27.17 -13.49
C PHE A 140 -36.04 -25.81 -13.84
N LYS A 141 -36.11 -24.87 -12.89
CA LYS A 141 -35.60 -23.50 -13.03
C LYS A 141 -34.07 -23.39 -13.15
N GLU A 142 -33.34 -24.44 -12.78
CA GLU A 142 -31.89 -24.49 -12.95
C GLU A 142 -31.48 -24.64 -14.41
N ILE A 143 -32.39 -25.11 -15.27
CA ILE A 143 -32.16 -25.22 -16.72
C ILE A 143 -32.30 -23.83 -17.33
N ASP A 144 -31.18 -23.25 -17.76
CA ASP A 144 -31.13 -21.93 -18.38
C ASP A 144 -31.52 -22.00 -19.86
N SER A 145 -30.93 -22.96 -20.57
CA SER A 145 -31.07 -23.11 -22.02
C SER A 145 -31.03 -24.59 -22.43
N CYS A 146 -31.74 -24.93 -23.50
CA CYS A 146 -31.76 -26.26 -24.10
C CYS A 146 -31.23 -26.20 -25.53
N ILE A 147 -30.38 -27.15 -25.91
CA ILE A 147 -29.81 -27.20 -27.26
C ILE A 147 -29.66 -28.64 -27.76
N ARG A 148 -29.93 -28.84 -29.04
CA ARG A 148 -29.71 -30.11 -29.74
C ARG A 148 -28.43 -30.06 -30.56
N THR A 149 -27.60 -31.09 -30.44
CA THR A 149 -26.25 -31.15 -31.02
C THR A 149 -25.96 -32.49 -31.68
N SER A 150 -25.09 -32.48 -32.70
CA SER A 150 -24.41 -33.69 -33.17
C SER A 150 -22.91 -33.46 -33.16
N ALA A 151 -22.20 -34.21 -32.31
CA ALA A 151 -20.74 -34.24 -32.35
C ALA A 151 -20.18 -34.77 -33.69
N ARG A 152 -20.93 -35.67 -34.37
CA ARG A 152 -20.53 -36.31 -35.64
C ARG A 152 -20.61 -35.36 -36.82
N GLU A 153 -21.71 -34.62 -36.93
CA GLU A 153 -21.95 -33.64 -38.00
C GLU A 153 -21.41 -32.25 -37.65
N HIS A 154 -20.86 -32.07 -36.44
CA HIS A 154 -20.45 -30.78 -35.88
C HIS A 154 -21.60 -29.74 -35.82
N ARG A 155 -22.84 -30.21 -35.69
CA ARG A 155 -24.04 -29.38 -35.60
C ARG A 155 -24.21 -28.82 -34.20
N ASN A 156 -24.33 -27.49 -34.08
CA ASN A 156 -24.59 -26.74 -32.84
C ASN A 156 -23.58 -26.96 -31.69
N VAL A 157 -22.42 -27.56 -31.97
CA VAL A 157 -21.39 -27.82 -30.96
C VAL A 157 -20.87 -26.50 -30.38
N ASN A 158 -20.49 -25.55 -31.23
CA ASN A 158 -19.98 -24.24 -30.79
C ASN A 158 -21.04 -23.45 -30.00
N GLU A 159 -22.29 -23.53 -30.43
CA GLU A 159 -23.41 -22.84 -29.80
C GLU A 159 -23.70 -23.37 -28.38
N ALA A 160 -23.56 -24.69 -28.15
CA ALA A 160 -23.75 -25.26 -26.80
C ALA A 160 -22.76 -24.70 -25.77
N PHE A 161 -21.48 -24.57 -26.14
CA PHE A 161 -20.47 -23.97 -25.28
C PHE A 161 -20.60 -22.44 -25.18
N PHE A 162 -21.09 -21.78 -26.23
CA PHE A 162 -21.43 -20.36 -26.19
C PHE A 162 -22.58 -20.08 -25.21
N LEU A 163 -23.66 -20.87 -25.24
CA LEU A 163 -24.77 -20.77 -24.28
C LEU A 163 -24.29 -20.97 -22.84
N CYS A 164 -23.35 -21.90 -22.61
CA CYS A 164 -22.73 -22.06 -21.28
C CYS A 164 -21.99 -20.80 -20.82
N GLN A 165 -21.23 -20.16 -21.71
CA GLN A 165 -20.56 -18.89 -21.40
C GLN A 165 -21.58 -17.76 -21.16
N LYS A 166 -22.66 -17.72 -21.94
CA LYS A 166 -23.74 -16.75 -21.82
C LYS A 166 -24.46 -16.84 -20.47
N ALA A 167 -24.82 -18.05 -20.04
CA ALA A 167 -25.51 -18.28 -18.77
C ALA A 167 -24.72 -17.77 -17.54
N VAL A 168 -23.38 -17.78 -17.61
CA VAL A 168 -22.51 -17.24 -16.56
C VAL A 168 -22.31 -15.73 -16.70
N THR A 169 -22.17 -15.23 -17.94
CA THR A 169 -21.85 -13.82 -18.19
C THR A 169 -23.08 -12.91 -18.16
N HIS A 170 -24.28 -13.43 -18.33
CA HIS A 170 -25.52 -12.65 -18.38
C HIS A 170 -26.65 -13.41 -17.64
N PRO A 171 -26.55 -13.62 -16.31
CA PRO A 171 -27.51 -14.44 -15.58
C PRO A 171 -28.90 -13.77 -15.59
N ILE A 172 -29.95 -14.52 -15.91
CA ILE A 172 -31.33 -13.99 -15.89
C ILE A 172 -31.92 -13.92 -14.48
N ALA A 173 -31.49 -14.80 -13.58
CA ALA A 173 -32.03 -14.95 -12.23
C ALA A 173 -32.02 -13.68 -11.37
N PRO A 174 -31.02 -12.76 -11.42
CA PRO A 174 -31.04 -11.51 -10.67
C PRO A 174 -32.03 -10.48 -11.23
N LEU A 175 -32.36 -10.57 -12.52
CA LEU A 175 -33.13 -9.55 -13.23
C LEU A 175 -34.63 -9.82 -13.22
N PHE A 176 -35.03 -11.07 -13.46
CA PHE A 176 -36.41 -11.42 -13.80
C PHE A 176 -36.93 -12.59 -12.97
N ASP A 177 -38.16 -12.49 -12.49
CA ASP A 177 -38.89 -13.61 -11.90
C ASP A 177 -39.84 -14.24 -12.92
N SER A 178 -39.53 -15.47 -13.32
CA SER A 178 -40.34 -16.24 -14.27
C SER A 178 -41.71 -16.65 -13.74
N LYS A 179 -41.94 -16.69 -12.42
CA LYS A 179 -43.26 -17.04 -11.85
C LYS A 179 -44.24 -15.88 -11.93
N GLU A 180 -43.74 -14.68 -11.65
CA GLU A 180 -44.56 -13.46 -11.63
C GLU A 180 -44.54 -12.70 -12.96
N SER A 181 -43.72 -13.17 -13.91
CA SER A 181 -43.44 -12.49 -15.18
C SER A 181 -43.13 -11.00 -14.95
N SER A 182 -42.23 -10.72 -14.01
CA SER A 182 -41.92 -9.38 -13.53
C SER A 182 -40.41 -9.19 -13.32
N LEU A 183 -39.93 -7.95 -13.45
CA LEU A 183 -38.56 -7.60 -13.07
C LEU A 183 -38.44 -7.57 -11.54
N LYS A 184 -37.31 -8.03 -11.01
CA LYS A 184 -37.05 -7.99 -9.56
C LYS A 184 -36.90 -6.55 -9.06
N PRO A 185 -37.27 -6.24 -7.79
CA PRO A 185 -37.19 -4.88 -7.26
C PRO A 185 -35.80 -4.22 -7.37
N ALA A 186 -34.73 -4.99 -7.16
CA ALA A 186 -33.35 -4.48 -7.29
C ALA A 186 -33.01 -4.07 -8.73
N ALA A 187 -33.51 -4.81 -9.73
CA ALA A 187 -33.31 -4.48 -11.14
C ALA A 187 -34.11 -3.24 -11.54
N ILE A 188 -35.33 -3.11 -10.99
CA ILE A 188 -36.17 -1.91 -11.18
C ILE A 188 -35.47 -0.68 -10.60
N ALA A 189 -34.97 -0.74 -9.36
CA ALA A 189 -34.25 0.37 -8.73
C ALA A 189 -33.00 0.78 -9.52
N ALA A 190 -32.22 -0.20 -10.02
CA ALA A 190 -31.05 0.07 -10.83
C ALA A 190 -31.41 0.79 -12.15
N LEU A 191 -32.45 0.32 -12.85
CA LEU A 191 -32.93 0.91 -14.10
C LEU A 191 -33.58 2.29 -13.89
N GLN A 192 -34.29 2.51 -12.78
CA GLN A 192 -34.83 3.82 -12.41
C GLN A 192 -33.72 4.84 -12.19
N ARG A 193 -32.63 4.46 -11.53
CA ARG A 193 -31.45 5.32 -11.40
C ARG A 193 -30.83 5.62 -12.76
N ILE A 194 -30.71 4.62 -13.65
CA ILE A 194 -30.16 4.84 -14.99
C ILE A 194 -31.03 5.82 -15.78
N PHE A 195 -32.36 5.67 -15.73
CA PHE A 195 -33.30 6.61 -16.33
C PHE A 195 -33.05 8.03 -15.82
N TYR A 196 -32.94 8.20 -14.50
CA TYR A 196 -32.67 9.49 -13.87
C TYR A 196 -31.35 10.13 -14.33
N LEU A 197 -30.31 9.33 -14.60
CA LEU A 197 -29.02 9.85 -15.08
C LEU A 197 -29.04 10.18 -16.58
N CYS A 198 -29.95 9.57 -17.34
CA CYS A 198 -30.11 9.82 -18.77
C CYS A 198 -30.99 11.03 -19.06
N ASP A 199 -31.93 11.32 -18.16
CA ASP A 199 -32.76 12.52 -18.15
C ASP A 199 -31.91 13.73 -17.69
N LYS A 200 -31.32 14.44 -18.66
CA LYS A 200 -30.34 15.51 -18.40
C LYS A 200 -31.00 16.82 -18.00
N ASP A 201 -32.23 17.07 -18.44
CA ASP A 201 -32.99 18.27 -18.15
C ASP A 201 -34.03 18.09 -17.03
N ARG A 202 -34.21 16.87 -16.52
CA ARG A 202 -35.04 16.50 -15.36
C ARG A 202 -36.52 16.78 -15.57
N ASP A 203 -36.98 16.64 -16.81
CA ASP A 203 -38.38 16.80 -17.17
C ASP A 203 -39.20 15.53 -16.93
N GLY A 204 -38.55 14.40 -16.61
CA GLY A 204 -39.17 13.10 -16.33
C GLY A 204 -39.38 12.24 -17.58
N TYR A 205 -38.88 12.66 -18.74
CA TYR A 205 -38.95 11.96 -20.02
C TYR A 205 -37.55 11.79 -20.62
N LEU A 206 -37.38 10.79 -21.47
CA LEU A 206 -36.18 10.68 -22.32
C LEU A 206 -36.53 11.16 -23.72
N SER A 207 -36.00 12.33 -24.08
CA SER A 207 -36.12 12.91 -25.42
C SER A 207 -35.38 12.08 -26.46
N ASP A 208 -35.66 12.31 -27.75
CA ASP A 208 -35.01 11.57 -28.85
C ASP A 208 -33.49 11.75 -28.85
N LYS A 209 -33.02 12.92 -28.40
CA LYS A 209 -31.60 13.20 -28.26
C LYS A 209 -30.99 12.38 -27.12
N GLU A 210 -31.66 12.32 -25.97
CA GLU A 210 -31.17 11.55 -24.82
C GLU A 210 -31.20 10.05 -25.06
N ILE A 211 -32.20 9.55 -25.79
CA ILE A 211 -32.26 8.15 -26.21
C ILE A 211 -31.10 7.83 -27.16
N LYS A 212 -30.78 8.72 -28.12
CA LYS A 212 -29.62 8.56 -29.00
C LYS A 212 -28.30 8.58 -28.21
N ASP A 213 -28.15 9.50 -27.26
CA ASP A 213 -26.99 9.58 -26.35
C ASP A 213 -26.86 8.31 -25.48
N PHE A 214 -27.97 7.84 -24.91
CA PHE A 214 -28.05 6.62 -24.11
C PHE A 214 -27.65 5.38 -24.93
N GLN A 215 -28.15 5.27 -26.16
CA GLN A 215 -27.80 4.19 -27.07
C GLN A 215 -26.30 4.19 -27.38
N MET A 216 -25.75 5.36 -27.73
CA MET A 216 -24.33 5.53 -28.02
C MET A 216 -23.46 5.15 -26.81
N ARG A 217 -23.88 5.51 -25.59
CA ARG A 217 -23.18 5.18 -24.36
C ARG A 217 -23.19 3.67 -24.05
N CYS A 218 -24.32 3.00 -24.25
CA CYS A 218 -24.47 1.60 -23.84
C CYS A 218 -23.98 0.61 -24.90
N PHE A 219 -24.17 0.91 -26.19
CA PHE A 219 -23.99 -0.06 -27.28
C PHE A 219 -22.95 0.36 -28.32
N GLU A 220 -22.35 1.55 -28.18
CA GLU A 220 -21.35 2.11 -29.10
C GLU A 220 -21.81 2.17 -30.57
N LYS A 221 -23.13 2.13 -30.80
CA LYS A 221 -23.76 2.14 -32.12
C LYS A 221 -24.88 3.18 -32.16
N PRO A 222 -24.95 4.01 -33.22
CA PRO A 222 -26.02 4.97 -33.37
C PRO A 222 -27.36 4.27 -33.65
N LEU A 223 -28.43 4.77 -33.05
CA LEU A 223 -29.79 4.30 -33.31
C LEU A 223 -30.31 4.90 -34.62
N SER A 224 -30.85 4.08 -35.51
CA SER A 224 -31.55 4.57 -36.71
C SER A 224 -32.91 5.19 -36.32
N GLU A 225 -33.41 6.13 -37.13
CA GLU A 225 -34.70 6.77 -36.84
C GLU A 225 -35.87 5.79 -36.98
N GLU A 226 -35.77 4.83 -37.89
CA GLU A 226 -36.76 3.75 -38.07
C GLU A 226 -36.83 2.85 -36.84
N ASP A 227 -35.68 2.47 -36.27
CA ASP A 227 -35.62 1.65 -35.05
C ASP A 227 -36.22 2.38 -33.83
N LEU A 228 -35.97 3.70 -33.72
CA LEU A 228 -36.52 4.52 -32.64
C LEU A 228 -38.06 4.58 -32.71
N ILE A 229 -38.62 4.76 -33.91
CA ILE A 229 -40.06 4.73 -34.13
C ILE A 229 -40.62 3.36 -33.74
N HIS A 230 -39.98 2.27 -34.17
CA HIS A 230 -40.41 0.91 -33.83
C HIS A 230 -40.38 0.64 -32.32
N ILE A 231 -39.38 1.15 -31.59
CA ILE A 231 -39.31 1.06 -30.12
C ILE A 231 -40.50 1.80 -29.49
N LYS A 232 -40.77 3.04 -29.92
CA LYS A 232 -41.89 3.85 -29.42
C LYS A 232 -43.24 3.16 -29.67
N GLU A 233 -43.47 2.66 -30.88
CA GLU A 233 -44.69 1.90 -31.21
C GLU A 233 -44.85 0.64 -30.34
N THR A 234 -43.75 -0.08 -30.10
CA THR A 234 -43.77 -1.31 -29.28
C THR A 234 -44.16 -1.01 -27.83
N ILE A 235 -43.64 0.08 -27.27
CA ILE A 235 -44.03 0.55 -25.93
C ILE A 235 -45.49 0.99 -25.94
N GLN A 236 -45.92 1.77 -26.94
CA GLN A 236 -47.27 2.31 -27.02
C GLN A 236 -48.35 1.22 -27.15
N ARG A 237 -48.07 0.12 -27.86
CA ARG A 237 -48.96 -1.06 -27.93
C ARG A 237 -49.20 -1.71 -26.56
N THR A 238 -48.21 -1.63 -25.66
CA THR A 238 -48.26 -2.29 -24.35
C THR A 238 -48.75 -1.33 -23.27
N HIS A 239 -48.29 -0.08 -23.30
CA HIS A 239 -48.64 1.02 -22.39
C HIS A 239 -48.90 2.32 -23.18
N PRO A 240 -50.18 2.65 -23.47
CA PRO A 240 -50.54 3.78 -24.34
C PRO A 240 -50.11 5.16 -23.82
N HIS A 241 -49.94 5.32 -22.51
CA HIS A 241 -49.64 6.61 -21.86
C HIS A 241 -48.14 6.84 -21.59
N SER A 242 -47.27 5.91 -21.98
CA SER A 242 -45.83 5.97 -21.67
C SER A 242 -44.97 6.65 -22.76
N VAL A 243 -45.55 6.93 -23.92
CA VAL A 243 -44.89 7.62 -25.02
C VAL A 243 -45.63 8.92 -25.30
N THR A 244 -44.96 10.04 -25.10
CA THR A 244 -45.48 11.40 -25.34
C THR A 244 -44.67 12.08 -26.44
N PRO A 245 -45.12 13.24 -26.96
CA PRO A 245 -44.30 14.05 -27.87
C PRO A 245 -42.97 14.50 -27.24
N SER A 246 -42.90 14.59 -25.91
CA SER A 246 -41.68 14.92 -25.17
C SER A 246 -40.68 13.77 -25.09
N GLY A 247 -41.13 12.50 -25.11
CA GLY A 247 -40.23 11.36 -25.03
C GLY A 247 -40.85 10.10 -24.45
N ILE A 248 -40.00 9.23 -23.90
CA ILE A 248 -40.41 8.00 -23.20
C ILE A 248 -40.35 8.23 -21.69
N ASP A 249 -41.43 7.90 -20.97
CA ASP A 249 -41.47 8.01 -19.50
C ASP A 249 -40.73 6.83 -18.81
N CYS A 250 -40.46 6.98 -17.51
CA CYS A 250 -39.75 5.96 -16.72
C CYS A 250 -40.45 4.58 -16.77
N ARG A 251 -41.79 4.55 -16.80
CA ARG A 251 -42.57 3.30 -16.89
C ARG A 251 -42.40 2.61 -18.24
N GLY A 252 -42.39 3.38 -19.33
CA GLY A 252 -42.11 2.90 -20.68
C GLY A 252 -40.70 2.31 -20.79
N PHE A 253 -39.71 2.97 -20.18
CA PHE A 253 -38.33 2.48 -20.13
C PHE A 253 -38.21 1.15 -19.37
N LEU A 254 -38.85 1.02 -18.20
CA LEU A 254 -38.87 -0.22 -17.43
C LEU A 254 -39.59 -1.34 -18.20
N GLN A 255 -40.71 -1.03 -18.85
CA GLN A 255 -41.48 -2.00 -19.63
C GLN A 255 -40.69 -2.51 -20.85
N LEU A 256 -39.92 -1.65 -21.51
CA LEU A 256 -39.04 -2.05 -22.61
C LEU A 256 -38.00 -3.09 -22.14
N ASN A 257 -37.34 -2.81 -21.01
CA ASN A 257 -36.35 -3.72 -20.42
C ASN A 257 -36.99 -5.03 -19.94
N LYS A 258 -38.22 -4.98 -19.42
CA LYS A 258 -39.02 -6.17 -19.09
C LYS A 258 -39.26 -7.05 -20.32
N MET A 259 -39.66 -6.45 -21.45
CA MET A 259 -39.86 -7.19 -22.71
C MET A 259 -38.57 -7.83 -23.23
N TYR A 260 -37.40 -7.20 -23.04
CA TYR A 260 -36.12 -7.81 -23.38
C TYR A 260 -35.84 -9.04 -22.53
N ALA A 261 -36.12 -8.99 -21.22
CA ALA A 261 -35.96 -10.14 -20.34
C ALA A 261 -36.91 -11.31 -20.72
N GLU A 262 -38.19 -11.02 -20.96
CA GLU A 262 -39.21 -12.01 -21.35
C GLU A 262 -38.89 -12.72 -22.67
N LYS A 263 -38.33 -11.99 -23.65
CA LYS A 263 -37.96 -12.53 -24.96
C LYS A 263 -36.58 -13.21 -24.97
N GLY A 264 -35.96 -13.46 -23.82
CA GLY A 264 -34.64 -14.09 -23.72
C GLY A 264 -33.46 -13.18 -24.13
N ARG A 265 -33.70 -11.88 -24.31
CA ARG A 265 -32.69 -10.84 -24.66
C ARG A 265 -32.21 -10.05 -23.43
N HIS A 266 -32.09 -10.72 -22.28
CA HIS A 266 -31.63 -10.12 -21.02
C HIS A 266 -30.16 -9.62 -21.08
N GLU A 267 -29.38 -10.03 -22.08
CA GLU A 267 -28.04 -9.47 -22.36
C GLU A 267 -28.08 -7.96 -22.60
N THR A 268 -29.12 -7.45 -23.27
CA THR A 268 -29.30 -6.01 -23.53
C THR A 268 -29.43 -5.24 -22.22
N VAL A 269 -30.18 -5.78 -21.26
CA VAL A 269 -30.37 -5.19 -19.92
C VAL A 269 -29.04 -5.17 -19.16
N TRP A 270 -28.26 -6.25 -19.22
CA TRP A 270 -26.94 -6.31 -18.59
C TRP A 270 -25.91 -5.37 -19.21
N ILE A 271 -25.92 -5.18 -20.53
CA ILE A 271 -25.06 -4.19 -21.21
C ILE A 271 -25.37 -2.78 -20.66
N ILE A 272 -26.66 -2.44 -20.55
CA ILE A 272 -27.11 -1.17 -19.95
C ILE A 272 -26.61 -1.06 -18.51
N LEU A 273 -26.84 -2.07 -17.67
CA LEU A 273 -26.40 -2.06 -16.27
C LEU A 273 -24.88 -1.89 -16.14
N ARG A 274 -24.09 -2.60 -16.96
CA ARG A 274 -22.62 -2.53 -16.92
C ARG A 274 -22.06 -1.21 -17.45
N ALA A 275 -22.70 -0.61 -18.46
CA ALA A 275 -22.34 0.73 -18.93
C ALA A 275 -22.45 1.80 -17.82
N PHE A 276 -23.32 1.56 -16.85
CA PHE A 276 -23.50 2.39 -15.65
C PHE A 276 -22.85 1.80 -14.38
N GLN A 277 -21.84 0.93 -14.56
CA GLN A 277 -20.98 0.39 -13.50
C GLN A 277 -21.69 -0.49 -12.45
N TYR A 278 -22.80 -1.14 -12.81
CA TYR A 278 -23.39 -2.18 -11.96
C TYR A 278 -22.65 -3.52 -12.10
N THR A 279 -22.64 -4.27 -11.01
CA THR A 279 -22.15 -5.65 -10.92
C THR A 279 -23.27 -6.65 -11.13
N ASP A 280 -22.93 -7.95 -11.23
CA ASP A 280 -23.90 -9.04 -11.39
C ASP A 280 -24.86 -9.19 -10.19
N ASN A 281 -24.53 -8.59 -9.05
CA ASN A 281 -25.39 -8.52 -7.86
C ASN A 281 -26.32 -7.29 -7.85
N LEU A 282 -26.34 -6.51 -8.93
CA LEU A 282 -27.10 -5.26 -9.05
C LEU A 282 -26.71 -4.18 -8.04
N SER A 283 -25.49 -4.28 -7.48
CA SER A 283 -24.84 -3.20 -6.74
C SER A 283 -23.84 -2.47 -7.63
N LEU A 284 -23.62 -1.18 -7.39
CA LEU A 284 -22.56 -0.44 -8.07
C LEU A 284 -21.18 -0.98 -7.68
N GLN A 285 -20.24 -0.94 -8.61
CA GLN A 285 -18.87 -1.40 -8.37
C GLN A 285 -18.22 -0.63 -7.20
N GLU A 286 -17.59 -1.35 -6.30
CA GLU A 286 -16.95 -0.76 -5.11
C GLU A 286 -15.82 0.21 -5.51
N ASN A 287 -15.06 -0.11 -6.56
CA ASN A 287 -14.01 0.78 -7.08
C ASN A 287 -14.57 2.07 -7.72
N PHE A 288 -15.85 2.08 -8.11
CA PHE A 288 -16.53 3.25 -8.67
C PHE A 288 -17.11 4.14 -7.57
N LEU A 289 -17.70 3.55 -6.53
CA LEU A 289 -18.21 4.27 -5.35
C LEU A 289 -17.09 4.77 -4.43
N HIS A 290 -16.06 3.96 -4.25
CA HIS A 290 -14.91 4.23 -3.39
C HIS A 290 -13.61 4.08 -4.20
N PRO A 291 -13.37 4.98 -5.18
CA PRO A 291 -12.10 5.00 -5.87
C PRO A 291 -10.98 5.31 -4.85
N ARG A 292 -9.77 4.84 -5.15
CA ARG A 292 -8.61 5.12 -4.29
C ARG A 292 -8.35 6.63 -4.26
N PHE A 293 -8.57 7.24 -3.10
CA PHE A 293 -8.37 8.65 -2.87
C PHE A 293 -7.82 8.84 -1.45
N ASP A 294 -6.48 8.90 -1.37
CA ASP A 294 -5.77 9.00 -0.10
C ASP A 294 -5.39 10.45 0.17
N VAL A 295 -5.87 10.98 1.29
CA VAL A 295 -5.51 12.32 1.79
C VAL A 295 -4.32 12.15 2.75
N PRO A 296 -3.14 12.70 2.44
CA PRO A 296 -1.98 12.61 3.33
C PRO A 296 -2.26 13.24 4.71
N PRO A 297 -1.59 12.80 5.78
CA PRO A 297 -1.70 13.44 7.09
C PRO A 297 -1.43 14.95 7.00
N TYR A 298 -2.22 15.73 7.73
CA TYR A 298 -2.20 17.20 7.74
C TYR A 298 -2.57 17.86 6.41
N ALA A 299 -2.95 17.13 5.37
CA ALA A 299 -3.62 17.67 4.18
C ALA A 299 -5.14 17.64 4.38
N SER A 300 -5.87 18.34 3.51
CA SER A 300 -7.34 18.29 3.46
C SER A 300 -7.79 18.06 2.04
N ALA A 301 -8.99 17.49 1.85
CA ALA A 301 -9.63 17.45 0.55
C ALA A 301 -10.54 18.67 0.38
N GLU A 302 -10.56 19.22 -0.82
CA GLU A 302 -11.44 20.30 -1.21
C GLU A 302 -12.08 19.96 -2.57
N LEU A 303 -13.20 20.59 -2.87
CA LEU A 303 -13.80 20.50 -4.21
C LEU A 303 -12.87 21.16 -5.25
N SER A 304 -12.68 20.48 -6.38
CA SER A 304 -12.03 21.04 -7.56
C SER A 304 -12.99 21.99 -8.30
N PRO A 305 -12.50 22.82 -9.24
CA PRO A 305 -13.38 23.64 -10.07
C PRO A 305 -14.44 22.83 -10.83
N GLU A 306 -14.12 21.59 -11.23
CA GLU A 306 -15.08 20.68 -11.87
C GLU A 306 -16.18 20.23 -10.90
N GLY A 307 -15.79 19.88 -9.67
CA GLY A 307 -16.74 19.51 -8.61
C GLY A 307 -17.69 20.66 -8.25
N TYR A 308 -17.17 21.89 -8.12
CA TYR A 308 -18.02 23.07 -7.92
C TYR A 308 -18.99 23.28 -9.08
N ARG A 309 -18.51 23.22 -10.33
CA ARG A 309 -19.37 23.38 -11.50
C ARG A 309 -20.49 22.34 -11.54
N PHE A 310 -20.18 21.09 -11.19
CA PHE A 310 -21.17 20.03 -11.10
C PHE A 310 -22.26 20.34 -10.07
N PHE A 311 -21.88 20.69 -8.83
CA PHE A 311 -22.87 20.99 -7.78
C PHE A 311 -23.67 22.26 -8.03
N VAL A 312 -23.10 23.26 -8.71
CA VAL A 312 -23.83 24.45 -9.17
C VAL A 312 -24.86 24.08 -10.23
N ASN A 313 -24.47 23.34 -11.26
CA ASN A 313 -25.40 22.91 -12.30
C ASN A 313 -26.53 22.06 -11.72
N LEU A 314 -26.18 21.16 -10.80
CA LEU A 314 -27.13 20.30 -10.11
C LEU A 314 -28.16 21.09 -9.29
N PHE A 315 -27.72 22.16 -8.60
CA PHE A 315 -28.60 23.06 -7.88
C PHE A 315 -29.58 23.75 -8.83
N LEU A 316 -29.06 24.38 -9.89
CA LEU A 316 -29.88 25.11 -10.87
C LEU A 316 -30.88 24.21 -11.61
N LEU A 317 -30.53 22.94 -11.84
CA LEU A 317 -31.43 21.94 -12.43
C LEU A 317 -32.53 21.48 -11.46
N SER A 318 -32.32 21.64 -10.15
CA SER A 318 -33.23 21.15 -9.11
C SER A 318 -34.13 22.23 -8.55
N ASP A 319 -33.70 23.50 -8.60
CA ASP A 319 -34.45 24.70 -8.26
C ASP A 319 -35.49 24.97 -9.36
N LYS A 320 -36.66 24.35 -9.25
CA LYS A 320 -37.70 24.39 -10.29
C LYS A 320 -38.52 25.67 -10.22
N ASP A 321 -38.67 26.24 -9.03
CA ASP A 321 -39.40 27.49 -8.81
C ASP A 321 -38.52 28.74 -8.96
N ASN A 322 -37.20 28.58 -9.14
CA ASN A 322 -36.21 29.64 -9.32
C ASN A 322 -36.23 30.66 -8.17
N ASP A 323 -36.53 30.19 -6.95
CA ASP A 323 -36.56 31.03 -5.75
C ASP A 323 -35.17 31.22 -5.12
N GLY A 324 -34.15 30.57 -5.69
CA GLY A 324 -32.76 30.61 -5.23
C GLY A 324 -32.50 29.75 -3.99
N GLY A 325 -33.39 28.83 -3.64
CA GLY A 325 -33.28 27.94 -2.50
C GLY A 325 -34.01 26.59 -2.66
N LEU A 326 -33.31 25.48 -2.41
CA LEU A 326 -33.92 24.16 -2.51
C LEU A 326 -34.85 23.88 -1.33
N ASN A 327 -36.11 23.59 -1.64
CA ASN A 327 -37.11 23.14 -0.67
C ASN A 327 -37.02 21.61 -0.41
N ASP A 328 -37.77 21.10 0.56
CA ASP A 328 -37.70 19.67 0.95
C ASP A 328 -38.12 18.71 -0.18
N ALA A 329 -39.06 19.12 -1.03
CA ALA A 329 -39.52 18.30 -2.16
C ALA A 329 -38.47 18.24 -3.28
N GLU A 330 -37.82 19.37 -3.58
CA GLU A 330 -36.73 19.46 -4.54
C GLU A 330 -35.50 18.69 -4.08
N LEU A 331 -35.15 18.78 -2.79
CA LEU A 331 -34.09 17.97 -2.18
C LEU A 331 -34.42 16.47 -2.28
N ALA A 332 -35.65 16.07 -1.97
CA ALA A 332 -36.07 14.67 -2.11
C ALA A 332 -35.97 14.19 -3.57
N SER A 333 -36.34 15.03 -4.55
CA SER A 333 -36.21 14.72 -5.98
C SER A 333 -34.75 14.67 -6.45
N LEU A 334 -33.86 15.48 -5.86
CA LEU A 334 -32.42 15.50 -6.15
C LEU A 334 -31.75 14.21 -5.66
N PHE A 335 -32.12 13.76 -4.45
CA PHE A 335 -31.54 12.57 -3.81
C PHE A 335 -32.30 11.27 -4.11
N ALA A 336 -33.38 11.30 -4.90
CA ALA A 336 -34.12 10.12 -5.34
C ALA A 336 -33.27 8.95 -5.91
N PRO A 337 -32.21 9.17 -6.72
CA PRO A 337 -31.37 8.07 -7.23
C PRO A 337 -30.33 7.57 -6.21
N THR A 338 -30.26 8.18 -5.03
CA THR A 338 -29.27 7.89 -3.99
C THR A 338 -29.93 7.13 -2.84
N PRO A 339 -29.14 6.58 -1.88
CA PRO A 339 -29.69 5.98 -0.66
C PRO A 339 -30.42 6.97 0.28
N GLY A 340 -30.54 8.24 -0.09
CA GLY A 340 -31.15 9.31 0.70
C GLY A 340 -30.14 10.44 0.97
N LEU A 341 -30.41 11.24 2.01
CA LEU A 341 -29.45 12.25 2.47
C LEU A 341 -28.23 11.56 3.10
N PRO A 342 -27.02 12.14 2.98
CA PRO A 342 -25.85 11.64 3.71
C PRO A 342 -26.15 11.56 5.21
N ALA A 343 -25.78 10.45 5.85
CA ALA A 343 -26.00 10.26 7.29
C ALA A 343 -25.36 11.40 8.12
N SER A 344 -24.20 11.89 7.69
CA SER A 344 -23.52 13.05 8.30
C SER A 344 -24.32 14.34 8.24
N TRP A 345 -25.23 14.50 7.28
CA TRP A 345 -26.10 15.67 7.18
C TRP A 345 -27.27 15.56 8.16
N ALA A 346 -27.86 14.37 8.27
CA ALA A 346 -28.93 14.11 9.24
C ALA A 346 -28.43 14.32 10.69
N ASP A 347 -27.25 13.78 11.01
CA ASP A 347 -26.62 13.96 12.33
C ASP A 347 -26.20 15.42 12.58
N GLY A 348 -25.75 16.13 11.54
CA GLY A 348 -25.37 17.54 11.60
C GLY A 348 -26.54 18.53 11.64
N SER A 349 -27.78 18.05 11.81
CA SER A 349 -29.00 18.88 11.81
C SER A 349 -29.23 19.65 10.50
N PHE A 350 -28.82 19.13 9.34
CA PHE A 350 -29.16 19.70 8.03
C PHE A 350 -30.70 19.76 7.86
N PRO A 351 -31.28 20.83 7.29
CA PRO A 351 -30.66 22.00 6.65
C PRO A 351 -30.27 23.14 7.62
N SER A 352 -30.41 22.93 8.92
CA SER A 352 -30.11 23.98 9.91
C SER A 352 -28.61 24.24 10.11
N SER A 353 -27.71 23.38 9.61
CA SER A 353 -26.25 23.57 9.64
C SER A 353 -25.71 24.64 8.68
N THR A 354 -26.53 25.12 7.74
CA THR A 354 -26.07 25.98 6.64
C THR A 354 -26.98 27.20 6.39
N VAL A 355 -26.60 28.07 5.45
CA VAL A 355 -27.34 29.28 5.09
C VAL A 355 -28.65 28.94 4.38
N ARG A 356 -29.72 29.66 4.74
CA ARG A 356 -31.07 29.50 4.19
C ARG A 356 -31.65 30.85 3.79
N ASN A 357 -32.59 30.86 2.86
CA ASN A 357 -33.35 32.07 2.51
C ASN A 357 -34.41 32.38 3.57
N GLU A 358 -35.16 33.46 3.39
CA GLU A 358 -36.24 33.87 4.32
C GLU A 358 -37.35 32.82 4.46
N ALA A 359 -37.58 32.02 3.42
CA ALA A 359 -38.53 30.91 3.43
C ALA A 359 -38.00 29.66 4.15
N GLY A 360 -36.72 29.63 4.52
CA GLY A 360 -36.09 28.49 5.17
C GLY A 360 -35.56 27.42 4.20
N HIS A 361 -35.49 27.70 2.91
CA HIS A 361 -34.93 26.82 1.87
C HIS A 361 -33.40 26.98 1.78
N VAL A 362 -32.69 25.94 1.34
CA VAL A 362 -31.22 25.93 1.29
C VAL A 362 -30.73 26.71 0.08
N THR A 363 -30.03 27.83 0.30
CA THR A 363 -29.53 28.67 -0.80
C THR A 363 -28.37 28.02 -1.54
N LEU A 364 -28.04 28.49 -2.74
CA LEU A 364 -26.85 28.03 -3.47
C LEU A 364 -25.56 28.15 -2.63
N GLN A 365 -25.42 29.24 -1.88
CA GLN A 365 -24.30 29.43 -0.95
C GLN A 365 -24.31 28.37 0.15
N GLY A 366 -25.46 28.11 0.75
CA GLY A 366 -25.60 27.08 1.78
C GLY A 366 -25.34 25.66 1.25
N TRP A 367 -25.78 25.38 0.03
CA TRP A 367 -25.56 24.12 -0.68
C TRP A 367 -24.08 23.85 -0.93
N LEU A 368 -23.36 24.83 -1.49
CA LEU A 368 -21.91 24.70 -1.74
C LEU A 368 -21.10 24.63 -0.44
N ALA A 369 -21.51 25.38 0.59
CA ALA A 369 -20.90 25.32 1.91
C ALA A 369 -21.04 23.93 2.55
N GLN A 370 -22.23 23.32 2.46
CA GLN A 370 -22.48 21.99 3.00
C GLN A 370 -21.65 20.90 2.28
N TRP A 371 -21.57 20.94 0.94
CA TRP A 371 -20.70 20.01 0.20
C TRP A 371 -19.21 20.24 0.44
N SER A 372 -18.78 21.49 0.63
CA SER A 372 -17.39 21.82 0.96
C SER A 372 -17.01 21.28 2.35
N MET A 373 -17.91 21.39 3.33
CA MET A 373 -17.75 20.79 4.66
C MET A 373 -17.71 19.26 4.60
N THR A 374 -18.61 18.64 3.84
CA THR A 374 -18.65 17.18 3.68
C THR A 374 -17.37 16.66 3.04
N THR A 375 -16.87 17.37 2.04
CA THR A 375 -15.61 17.03 1.36
C THR A 375 -14.41 17.15 2.29
N PHE A 376 -14.41 18.17 3.17
CA PHE A 376 -13.35 18.38 4.14
C PHE A 376 -13.35 17.31 5.24
N THR A 377 -14.53 16.93 5.75
CA THR A 377 -14.69 16.00 6.88
C THR A 377 -14.68 14.53 6.46
N SER A 378 -15.34 14.18 5.36
CA SER A 378 -15.46 12.83 4.81
C SER A 378 -15.40 12.84 3.27
N PRO A 379 -14.20 12.91 2.67
CA PRO A 379 -14.03 12.91 1.21
C PRO A 379 -14.64 11.68 0.54
N LYS A 380 -14.65 10.53 1.24
CA LYS A 380 -15.23 9.27 0.76
C LYS A 380 -16.73 9.38 0.51
N THR A 381 -17.44 10.07 1.40
CA THR A 381 -18.88 10.30 1.25
C THR A 381 -19.16 11.20 0.05
N THR A 382 -18.35 12.25 -0.19
CA THR A 382 -18.49 13.06 -1.39
C THR A 382 -18.29 12.26 -2.66
N LEU A 383 -17.27 11.40 -2.74
CA LEU A 383 -17.01 10.54 -3.91
C LEU A 383 -18.16 9.55 -4.18
N GLU A 384 -18.72 8.97 -3.12
CA GLU A 384 -19.85 8.06 -3.21
C GLU A 384 -21.08 8.76 -3.79
N TYR A 385 -21.39 9.97 -3.31
CA TYR A 385 -22.52 10.75 -3.80
C TYR A 385 -22.31 11.32 -5.20
N LEU A 386 -21.08 11.71 -5.56
CA LEU A 386 -20.74 12.07 -6.93
C LEU A 386 -20.96 10.89 -7.88
N ALA A 387 -20.61 9.67 -7.45
CA ALA A 387 -20.89 8.46 -8.20
C ALA A 387 -22.40 8.20 -8.32
N TYR A 388 -23.17 8.32 -7.23
CA TYR A 388 -24.63 8.15 -7.28
C TYR A 388 -25.31 9.16 -8.21
N LEU A 389 -24.92 10.43 -8.13
CA LEU A 389 -25.48 11.56 -8.90
C LEU A 389 -24.95 11.62 -10.35
N GLY A 390 -24.01 10.75 -10.74
CA GLY A 390 -23.54 10.62 -12.12
C GLY A 390 -22.55 11.68 -12.56
N PHE A 391 -21.60 12.07 -11.70
CA PHE A 391 -20.50 12.94 -12.09
C PHE A 391 -19.64 12.29 -13.20
N GLU A 392 -19.37 13.05 -14.26
CA GLU A 392 -18.51 12.65 -15.37
C GLU A 392 -17.36 13.66 -15.53
N SER A 393 -16.12 13.16 -15.56
CA SER A 393 -14.96 14.02 -15.75
C SER A 393 -14.83 14.49 -17.21
N SER A 394 -14.42 15.75 -17.40
CA SER A 394 -14.04 16.29 -18.71
C SER A 394 -12.82 15.58 -19.30
N ASP A 395 -11.95 15.06 -18.44
CA ASP A 395 -10.67 14.49 -18.82
C ASP A 395 -10.81 12.99 -19.11
N ARG A 396 -10.71 12.64 -20.40
CA ARG A 396 -10.75 11.24 -20.85
C ARG A 396 -9.61 10.39 -20.28
N SER A 397 -8.54 10.99 -19.76
CA SER A 397 -7.43 10.28 -19.15
C SER A 397 -7.69 9.86 -17.69
N ASN A 398 -8.63 10.52 -16.99
CA ASN A 398 -9.06 10.15 -15.65
C ASN A 398 -10.59 10.16 -15.53
N PRO A 399 -11.28 9.12 -16.00
CA PRO A 399 -12.75 9.04 -15.99
C PRO A 399 -13.35 8.83 -14.58
N SER A 400 -12.54 8.90 -13.53
CA SER A 400 -12.95 8.65 -12.14
C SER A 400 -13.57 9.90 -11.49
N THR A 401 -14.46 9.68 -10.53
CA THR A 401 -15.02 10.74 -9.67
C THR A 401 -13.97 11.49 -8.86
N THR A 402 -12.73 10.99 -8.78
CA THR A 402 -11.59 11.67 -8.13
C THR A 402 -11.25 13.02 -8.73
N ALA A 403 -11.54 13.28 -10.01
CA ALA A 403 -11.30 14.57 -10.66
C ALA A 403 -12.12 15.73 -10.05
N ALA A 404 -13.25 15.42 -9.40
CA ALA A 404 -14.07 16.41 -8.70
C ALA A 404 -13.43 16.94 -7.40
N LEU A 405 -12.38 16.26 -6.91
CA LEU A 405 -11.69 16.59 -5.67
C LEU A 405 -10.24 17.03 -5.94
N LYS A 406 -9.72 17.90 -5.07
CA LYS A 406 -8.31 18.25 -5.02
C LYS A 406 -7.78 18.07 -3.60
N VAL A 407 -6.55 17.60 -3.48
CA VAL A 407 -5.86 17.47 -2.19
C VAL A 407 -5.02 18.71 -1.94
N THR A 408 -5.19 19.33 -0.78
CA THR A 408 -4.42 20.51 -0.37
C THR A 408 -3.02 20.11 0.09
N ARG A 409 -2.09 21.06 0.11
CA ARG A 409 -0.72 20.79 0.60
C ARG A 409 -0.76 20.45 2.11
N PRO A 410 -0.01 19.44 2.57
CA PRO A 410 0.10 19.13 4.00
C PRO A 410 0.57 20.33 4.82
N ARG A 411 -0.02 20.56 6.00
CA ARG A 411 0.41 21.61 6.92
C ARG A 411 1.82 21.29 7.42
N LYS A 412 2.76 22.22 7.22
CA LYS A 412 4.10 22.12 7.80
C LYS A 412 4.00 22.54 9.28
N ARG A 413 4.19 21.60 10.22
CA ARG A 413 4.35 21.91 11.65
C ARG A 413 5.63 22.74 11.85
N ARG A 414 5.50 24.05 11.76
CA ARG A 414 6.51 25.04 12.17
C ARG A 414 5.94 25.77 13.37
N LYS A 415 6.80 26.23 14.30
CA LYS A 415 6.38 27.09 15.43
C LYS A 415 5.63 28.36 14.95
N ARG A 416 5.79 28.75 13.67
CA ARG A 416 4.94 29.72 12.95
C ARG A 416 4.80 29.31 11.46
N PRO A 417 3.66 28.74 11.05
CA PRO A 417 3.33 28.55 9.64
C PRO A 417 3.09 29.91 8.97
N GLY A 418 3.57 30.12 7.75
CA GLY A 418 3.12 31.24 6.92
C GLY A 418 1.71 31.01 6.37
N ARG A 419 1.25 31.90 5.47
CA ARG A 419 -0.08 31.84 4.85
C ARG A 419 -0.44 30.45 4.31
N VAL A 420 -1.62 29.96 4.70
CA VAL A 420 -2.15 28.65 4.31
C VAL A 420 -2.89 28.77 2.97
N GLY A 421 -2.56 27.89 2.03
CA GLY A 421 -3.14 27.87 0.67
C GLY A 421 -4.49 27.15 0.56
N ARG A 422 -5.28 27.11 1.64
CA ARG A 422 -6.59 26.44 1.70
C ARG A 422 -7.73 27.43 1.44
N ASN A 423 -8.89 26.88 1.10
CA ASN A 423 -10.14 27.61 0.98
C ASN A 423 -11.19 27.16 1.99
N VAL A 424 -11.01 26.01 2.66
CA VAL A 424 -11.88 25.52 3.73
C VAL A 424 -11.08 25.45 5.03
N VAL A 425 -11.62 26.01 6.11
CA VAL A 425 -11.00 26.05 7.44
C VAL A 425 -11.98 25.60 8.53
N LEU A 426 -11.48 24.85 9.52
CA LEU A 426 -12.27 24.34 10.65
C LEU A 426 -11.88 25.00 11.98
N GLY A 427 -12.86 25.58 12.68
CA GLY A 427 -12.71 26.15 14.01
C GLY A 427 -13.54 25.44 15.08
N HIS A 428 -12.91 25.01 16.17
CA HIS A 428 -13.64 24.46 17.33
C HIS A 428 -13.93 25.55 18.36
N VAL A 429 -15.20 25.67 18.76
CA VAL A 429 -15.66 26.66 19.73
C VAL A 429 -15.73 26.04 21.13
N LEU A 430 -14.85 26.50 22.03
CA LEU A 430 -14.69 25.98 23.39
C LEU A 430 -15.05 27.05 24.42
N GLY A 431 -15.68 26.66 25.52
CA GLY A 431 -16.07 27.60 26.59
C GLY A 431 -17.06 27.00 27.59
N ALA A 432 -17.22 27.66 28.73
CA ALA A 432 -18.10 27.20 29.81
C ALA A 432 -19.57 26.99 29.35
N ALA A 433 -20.33 26.18 30.09
CA ALA A 433 -21.76 26.07 29.89
C ALA A 433 -22.43 27.45 30.08
N GLY A 434 -23.34 27.82 29.18
CA GLY A 434 -24.03 29.12 29.24
C GLY A 434 -23.23 30.32 28.69
N SER A 435 -22.01 30.12 28.19
CA SER A 435 -21.16 31.22 27.69
C SER A 435 -21.68 31.92 26.43
N GLY A 436 -22.61 31.30 25.68
CA GLY A 436 -23.19 31.85 24.45
C GLY A 436 -22.68 31.23 23.13
N LYS A 437 -21.97 30.09 23.19
CA LYS A 437 -21.45 29.38 22.01
C LYS A 437 -22.48 29.16 20.90
N SER A 438 -23.64 28.61 21.24
CA SER A 438 -24.67 28.31 20.24
C SER A 438 -25.23 29.57 19.58
N ALA A 439 -25.31 30.68 20.33
CA ALA A 439 -25.73 31.98 19.78
C ALA A 439 -24.70 32.54 18.78
N LEU A 440 -23.40 32.25 18.97
CA LEU A 440 -22.36 32.60 18.00
C LEU A 440 -22.52 31.81 16.69
N LEU A 441 -22.83 30.51 16.76
CA LEU A 441 -23.10 29.67 15.57
C LEU A 441 -24.38 30.12 14.85
N ASP A 442 -25.45 30.43 15.59
CA ASP A 442 -26.71 30.91 15.00
C ASP A 442 -26.51 32.30 14.34
N ALA A 443 -25.73 33.20 14.96
CA ALA A 443 -25.37 34.49 14.37
C ALA A 443 -24.51 34.36 13.10
N PHE A 444 -23.64 33.34 13.01
CA PHE A 444 -22.84 33.05 11.82
C PHE A 444 -23.69 32.68 10.59
N LEU A 445 -24.88 32.12 10.84
CA LEU A 445 -25.87 31.77 9.82
C LEU A 445 -26.95 32.86 9.65
N SER A 446 -26.73 34.05 10.21
CA SER A 446 -27.66 35.20 10.19
C SER A 446 -29.02 34.89 10.83
N ARG A 447 -29.03 34.10 11.91
CA ARG A 447 -30.25 33.73 12.65
C ARG A 447 -30.31 34.41 14.01
N GLY A 448 -31.53 34.64 14.49
CA GLY A 448 -31.76 35.06 15.88
C GLY A 448 -31.43 33.94 16.86
N PHE A 449 -31.02 34.31 18.07
CA PHE A 449 -30.77 33.37 19.17
C PHE A 449 -31.98 33.29 20.11
N SER A 450 -32.11 32.18 20.84
CA SER A 450 -33.13 32.01 21.88
C SER A 450 -32.57 32.43 23.24
N ASN A 451 -33.37 33.17 24.03
CA ASN A 451 -33.03 33.50 25.42
C ASN A 451 -33.16 32.29 26.37
N THR A 452 -33.79 31.21 25.92
CA THR A 452 -33.94 29.98 26.70
C THR A 452 -32.68 29.15 26.59
N TYR A 453 -31.97 28.96 27.71
CA TYR A 453 -30.80 28.09 27.75
C TYR A 453 -31.18 26.63 27.44
N ARG A 454 -30.48 26.03 26.48
CA ARG A 454 -30.58 24.61 26.14
C ARG A 454 -29.17 24.02 26.15
N PRO A 455 -28.89 23.00 26.97
CA PRO A 455 -27.58 22.35 26.95
C PRO A 455 -27.38 21.60 25.62
N THR A 456 -26.16 21.70 25.09
CA THR A 456 -25.74 21.06 23.84
C THR A 456 -25.44 19.58 24.11
N ILE A 457 -26.44 18.72 23.89
CA ILE A 457 -26.32 17.25 24.09
C ILE A 457 -25.59 16.61 22.90
N GLN A 458 -25.93 17.04 21.68
CA GLN A 458 -25.28 16.60 20.44
C GLN A 458 -24.41 17.73 19.85
N PRO A 459 -23.30 17.39 19.17
CA PRO A 459 -22.45 18.40 18.54
C PRO A 459 -23.24 19.20 17.50
N ARG A 460 -22.97 20.51 17.42
CA ARG A 460 -23.64 21.44 16.52
C ARG A 460 -22.59 22.04 15.59
N THR A 461 -22.83 21.97 14.28
CA THR A 461 -21.93 22.50 13.26
C THR A 461 -22.63 23.58 12.45
N ALA A 462 -21.91 24.68 12.19
CA ALA A 462 -22.35 25.73 11.29
C ALA A 462 -21.30 25.98 10.20
N VAL A 463 -21.71 26.02 8.94
CA VAL A 463 -20.82 26.31 7.80
C VAL A 463 -21.34 27.46 6.96
N ASN A 464 -20.45 28.40 6.62
CA ASN A 464 -20.76 29.53 5.74
C ASN A 464 -19.49 30.05 5.04
N THR A 465 -19.67 30.86 3.99
CA THR A 465 -18.58 31.60 3.34
C THR A 465 -18.28 32.90 4.07
N VAL A 466 -17.00 33.21 4.22
CA VAL A 466 -16.47 34.45 4.82
C VAL A 466 -15.58 35.15 3.80
N GLU A 467 -15.79 36.45 3.63
CA GLU A 467 -14.97 37.30 2.77
C GLU A 467 -13.85 37.95 3.57
N LEU A 468 -12.60 37.68 3.18
CA LEU A 468 -11.41 38.21 3.83
C LEU A 468 -10.98 39.55 3.22
N PRO A 469 -10.24 40.39 3.98
CA PRO A 469 -9.66 41.62 3.44
C PRO A 469 -8.80 41.34 2.21
N GLY A 470 -9.15 41.99 1.10
CA GLY A 470 -8.57 41.74 -0.23
C GLY A 470 -9.44 40.91 -1.18
N GLY A 471 -10.72 40.67 -0.84
CA GLY A 471 -11.73 40.10 -1.74
C GLY A 471 -11.62 38.59 -1.95
N LYS A 472 -10.83 37.89 -1.13
CA LYS A 472 -10.73 36.43 -1.18
C LYS A 472 -11.81 35.79 -0.31
N GLN A 473 -12.58 34.87 -0.86
CA GLN A 473 -13.57 34.10 -0.10
C GLN A 473 -12.99 32.77 0.41
N CYS A 474 -13.40 32.37 1.60
CA CYS A 474 -13.13 31.05 2.18
C CYS A 474 -14.38 30.49 2.86
N TYR A 475 -14.43 29.18 3.07
CA TYR A 475 -15.47 28.50 3.84
C TYR A 475 -14.96 28.27 5.27
N LEU A 476 -15.70 28.78 6.24
CA LEU A 476 -15.42 28.59 7.66
C LEU A 476 -16.46 27.61 8.23
N ILE A 477 -15.96 26.57 8.89
CA ILE A 477 -16.75 25.58 9.62
C ILE A 477 -16.54 25.85 11.11
N LEU A 478 -17.63 26.06 11.86
CA LEU A 478 -17.61 26.24 13.31
C LEU A 478 -18.31 25.07 13.99
N ASP A 479 -17.58 24.41 14.88
CA ASP A 479 -18.05 23.23 15.61
C ASP A 479 -18.17 23.50 17.11
N GLU A 480 -19.36 23.29 17.65
CA GLU A 480 -19.65 23.21 19.08
C GLU A 480 -19.78 21.73 19.49
N LEU A 481 -18.91 21.25 20.37
CA LEU A 481 -18.70 19.81 20.58
C LEU A 481 -19.66 19.14 21.59
N GLY A 482 -20.34 19.90 22.45
CA GLY A 482 -21.28 19.35 23.44
C GLY A 482 -20.64 18.30 24.37
N GLU A 483 -21.34 17.19 24.64
CA GLU A 483 -20.84 16.08 25.47
C GLU A 483 -19.60 15.35 24.89
N LEU A 484 -19.34 15.51 23.59
CA LEU A 484 -18.17 14.90 22.93
C LEU A 484 -16.88 15.70 23.13
N GLU A 485 -16.95 16.88 23.77
CA GLU A 485 -15.80 17.76 24.01
C GLU A 485 -14.62 17.01 24.67
N PRO A 486 -14.77 16.26 25.78
CA PRO A 486 -13.63 15.56 26.39
C PRO A 486 -13.03 14.47 25.50
N ALA A 487 -13.88 13.71 24.79
CA ALA A 487 -13.44 12.61 23.94
C ALA A 487 -12.65 13.09 22.71
N LEU A 488 -13.02 14.25 22.13
CA LEU A 488 -12.27 14.85 21.04
C LEU A 488 -10.96 15.48 21.53
N LEU A 489 -11.00 16.22 22.66
CA LEU A 489 -9.82 16.88 23.23
C LEU A 489 -8.78 15.89 23.79
N GLU A 490 -9.18 14.67 24.18
CA GLU A 490 -8.23 13.60 24.53
C GLU A 490 -7.51 13.01 23.30
N ASN A 491 -8.14 13.06 22.12
CA ASN A 491 -7.58 12.52 20.89
C ASN A 491 -6.71 13.55 20.16
N GLN A 492 -5.51 13.75 20.69
CA GLN A 492 -4.52 14.71 20.20
C GLN A 492 -4.28 14.62 18.67
N VAL A 493 -4.18 13.40 18.13
CA VAL A 493 -3.86 13.19 16.70
C VAL A 493 -4.99 13.68 15.82
N LYS A 494 -6.25 13.33 16.15
CA LYS A 494 -7.41 13.75 15.37
C LYS A 494 -7.63 15.26 15.43
N LEU A 495 -7.52 15.84 16.63
CA LEU A 495 -7.68 17.28 16.83
C LEU A 495 -6.63 18.08 16.03
N LEU A 496 -5.35 17.68 16.10
CA LEU A 496 -4.27 18.38 15.42
C LEU A 496 -4.24 18.14 13.91
N ASP A 497 -4.91 17.10 13.40
CA ASP A 497 -5.03 16.82 11.98
C ASP A 497 -6.18 17.59 11.31
N GLN A 498 -7.29 17.80 12.04
CA GLN A 498 -8.52 18.39 11.49
C GLN A 498 -8.72 19.87 11.86
N CYS A 499 -8.39 20.28 13.09
CA CYS A 499 -8.65 21.64 13.57
C CYS A 499 -7.64 22.64 13.01
N ASP A 500 -8.11 23.77 12.49
CA ASP A 500 -7.27 24.88 12.02
C ASP A 500 -7.16 26.02 13.03
N VAL A 501 -8.19 26.30 13.83
CA VAL A 501 -8.19 27.35 14.87
C VAL A 501 -9.05 26.98 16.07
N ILE A 502 -8.61 27.34 17.28
CA ILE A 502 -9.43 27.21 18.50
C ILE A 502 -10.05 28.55 18.85
N VAL A 503 -11.35 28.56 19.05
CA VAL A 503 -12.11 29.75 19.45
C VAL A 503 -12.50 29.61 20.92
N TYR A 504 -11.75 30.24 21.82
CA TYR A 504 -12.04 30.26 23.24
C TYR A 504 -13.07 31.34 23.54
N THR A 505 -14.18 30.94 24.14
CA THR A 505 -15.32 31.80 24.46
C THR A 505 -15.60 31.82 25.96
N TYR A 506 -15.89 33.00 26.49
CA TYR A 506 -16.37 33.19 27.86
C TYR A 506 -17.43 34.28 27.90
N ASP A 507 -18.22 34.32 28.97
CA ASP A 507 -19.28 35.31 29.16
C ASP A 507 -18.75 36.48 29.97
N SER A 508 -18.80 37.68 29.40
CA SER A 508 -18.30 38.89 30.06
C SER A 508 -19.13 39.35 31.27
N SER A 509 -20.37 38.86 31.39
CA SER A 509 -21.27 39.14 32.52
C SER A 509 -21.17 38.10 33.64
N ASP A 510 -20.74 36.87 33.33
CA ASP A 510 -20.58 35.80 34.32
C ASP A 510 -19.15 35.79 34.88
N PRO A 511 -18.97 36.01 36.20
CA PRO A 511 -17.66 36.06 36.83
C PRO A 511 -16.91 34.72 36.82
N ASP A 512 -17.61 33.58 36.73
CA ASP A 512 -16.98 32.26 36.83
C ASP A 512 -16.65 31.63 35.46
N SER A 513 -17.13 32.23 34.36
CA SER A 513 -17.04 31.66 33.01
C SER A 513 -15.60 31.58 32.47
N PHE A 514 -14.76 32.59 32.76
CA PHE A 514 -13.40 32.63 32.23
C PHE A 514 -12.48 31.59 32.87
N ALA A 515 -12.71 31.19 34.12
CA ALA A 515 -11.89 30.19 34.82
C ALA A 515 -11.86 28.82 34.11
N TYR A 516 -12.87 28.54 33.27
CA TYR A 516 -12.93 27.35 32.43
C TYR A 516 -11.77 27.28 31.41
N ILE A 517 -11.38 28.40 30.79
CA ILE A 517 -10.39 28.41 29.70
C ILE A 517 -8.98 28.05 30.21
N PRO A 518 -8.44 28.67 31.27
CA PRO A 518 -7.17 28.26 31.85
C PRO A 518 -7.19 26.82 32.38
N ALA A 519 -8.28 26.38 33.00
CA ALA A 519 -8.43 25.00 33.47
C ALA A 519 -8.39 23.99 32.31
N LEU A 520 -9.05 24.30 31.19
CA LEU A 520 -9.07 23.46 30.00
C LEU A 520 -7.67 23.37 29.35
N ARG A 521 -6.96 24.50 29.23
CA ARG A 521 -5.59 24.54 28.70
C ARG A 521 -4.59 23.84 29.61
N ALA A 522 -4.75 23.93 30.93
CA ALA A 522 -3.93 23.19 31.89
C ALA A 522 -4.16 21.67 31.79
N LYS A 523 -5.41 21.25 31.54
CA LYS A 523 -5.78 19.84 31.36
C LYS A 523 -5.29 19.28 30.01
N TYR A 524 -5.28 20.09 28.95
CA TYR A 524 -4.90 19.68 27.59
C TYR A 524 -3.78 20.58 27.02
N PRO A 525 -2.50 20.31 27.37
CA PRO A 525 -1.37 21.17 26.96
C PRO A 525 -1.13 21.24 25.44
N HIS A 526 -1.60 20.27 24.68
CA HIS A 526 -1.42 20.25 23.23
C HIS A 526 -2.30 21.28 22.49
N LEU A 527 -3.27 21.90 23.16
CA LEU A 527 -4.05 23.00 22.60
C LEU A 527 -3.19 24.25 22.33
N GLU A 528 -2.00 24.33 22.92
CA GLU A 528 -1.03 25.40 22.67
C GLU A 528 -0.31 25.25 21.32
N GLU A 529 -0.39 24.07 20.69
CA GLU A 529 0.17 23.84 19.35
C GLU A 529 -0.75 24.37 18.23
N LEU A 530 -1.94 24.87 18.57
CA LEU A 530 -2.94 25.40 17.64
C LEU A 530 -3.09 26.92 17.78
N PRO A 531 -3.38 27.65 16.68
CA PRO A 531 -3.68 29.06 16.77
C PRO A 531 -5.00 29.25 17.52
N SER A 532 -5.06 30.28 18.37
CA SER A 532 -6.20 30.51 19.26
C SER A 532 -6.69 31.94 19.24
N VAL A 533 -8.02 32.11 19.26
CA VAL A 533 -8.70 33.41 19.37
C VAL A 533 -9.52 33.41 20.66
N PHE A 534 -9.44 34.50 21.44
CA PHE A 534 -10.19 34.67 22.68
C PHE A 534 -11.33 35.66 22.45
N ILE A 535 -12.55 35.27 22.83
CA ILE A 535 -13.76 36.04 22.60
C ILE A 535 -14.58 36.14 23.89
N ALA A 536 -14.87 37.37 24.29
CA ALA A 536 -15.79 37.73 25.35
C ALA A 536 -17.18 37.94 24.74
N LEU A 537 -18.07 36.97 24.97
CA LEU A 537 -19.46 37.01 24.53
C LEU A 537 -20.32 37.82 25.51
N LYS A 538 -21.52 38.19 25.04
CA LYS A 538 -22.52 38.99 25.79
C LYS A 538 -22.00 40.35 26.27
N ALA A 539 -21.19 41.00 25.44
CA ALA A 539 -20.61 42.30 25.74
C ALA A 539 -21.64 43.46 25.82
N ASP A 540 -22.90 43.19 25.48
CA ASP A 540 -24.05 44.07 25.68
C ASP A 540 -24.56 44.10 27.13
N LEU A 541 -24.15 43.13 27.96
CA LEU A 541 -24.47 43.07 29.39
C LEU A 541 -23.38 43.73 30.24
N ASP A 542 -23.70 44.04 31.50
CA ASP A 542 -22.77 44.66 32.43
C ASP A 542 -21.53 43.78 32.66
N ARG A 543 -20.36 44.33 32.35
CA ARG A 543 -19.08 43.63 32.47
C ARG A 543 -18.73 43.40 33.94
N THR A 544 -18.51 42.15 34.32
CA THR A 544 -18.10 41.77 35.67
C THR A 544 -16.62 41.39 35.74
N THR A 545 -16.02 41.51 36.94
CA THR A 545 -14.66 41.05 37.20
C THR A 545 -14.62 39.54 37.25
N GLN A 546 -13.70 38.94 36.49
CA GLN A 546 -13.61 37.49 36.37
C GLN A 546 -12.90 36.89 37.59
N ARG A 547 -13.49 35.87 38.20
CA ARG A 547 -12.96 35.12 39.36
C ARG A 547 -11.97 34.04 38.90
N ALA A 548 -10.92 34.47 38.23
CA ALA A 548 -9.79 33.64 37.84
C ALA A 548 -8.50 34.18 38.45
N GLU A 549 -7.43 33.39 38.40
CA GLU A 549 -6.11 33.78 38.91
C GLU A 549 -5.57 35.05 38.22
N TYR A 550 -5.92 35.23 36.94
CA TYR A 550 -5.56 36.39 36.11
C TYR A 550 -6.80 36.93 35.39
N GLN A 551 -6.89 38.24 35.18
CA GLN A 551 -7.94 38.80 34.33
C GLN A 551 -7.74 38.41 32.85
N PRO A 552 -8.78 38.36 32.00
CA PRO A 552 -8.65 37.87 30.62
C PRO A 552 -7.57 38.57 29.79
N HIS A 553 -7.46 39.89 29.90
CA HIS A 553 -6.46 40.67 29.17
C HIS A 553 -5.03 40.42 29.70
N GLU A 554 -4.88 40.22 31.02
CA GLU A 554 -3.60 39.88 31.65
C GLU A 554 -3.18 38.47 31.27
N TYR A 555 -4.12 37.52 31.22
CA TYR A 555 -3.87 36.14 30.81
C TYR A 555 -3.42 36.05 29.35
N THR A 556 -4.10 36.74 28.43
CA THR A 556 -3.66 36.79 27.02
C THR A 556 -2.30 37.48 26.85
N ALA A 557 -2.01 38.50 27.66
CA ALA A 557 -0.72 39.18 27.66
C ALA A 557 0.41 38.28 28.20
N MET A 558 0.15 37.51 29.27
CA MET A 558 1.07 36.52 29.81
C MET A 558 1.38 35.40 28.80
N LEU A 559 0.39 35.03 27.99
CA LEU A 559 0.56 34.10 26.88
C LEU A 559 1.24 34.74 25.66
N ASN A 560 1.67 36.01 25.72
CA ASN A 560 2.23 36.77 24.61
C ASN A 560 1.34 36.78 23.36
N MET A 561 0.02 36.74 23.51
CA MET A 561 -0.89 36.78 22.39
C MET A 561 -0.86 38.16 21.71
N PRO A 562 -0.89 38.23 20.37
CA PRO A 562 -0.75 39.48 19.62
C PRO A 562 -1.97 40.40 19.70
N SER A 563 -3.15 39.87 20.05
CA SER A 563 -4.40 40.62 20.21
C SER A 563 -5.05 40.33 21.57
N PRO A 564 -5.69 41.32 22.21
CA PRO A 564 -6.50 41.11 23.41
C PRO A 564 -7.82 40.38 23.08
N PRO A 565 -8.57 39.90 24.09
CA PRO A 565 -9.87 39.27 23.86
C PRO A 565 -10.83 40.19 23.10
N LEU A 566 -11.48 39.65 22.06
CA LEU A 566 -12.48 40.36 21.28
C LEU A 566 -13.79 40.43 22.07
N HIS A 567 -14.39 41.61 22.19
CA HIS A 567 -15.67 41.79 22.87
C HIS A 567 -16.79 41.85 21.83
N VAL A 568 -17.75 40.93 21.92
CA VAL A 568 -18.87 40.88 20.97
C VAL A 568 -20.19 40.49 21.61
N SER A 569 -21.28 40.89 20.97
CA SER A 569 -22.62 40.40 21.26
C SER A 569 -23.30 39.93 19.98
N ALA A 570 -24.14 38.90 20.11
CA ALA A 570 -24.99 38.40 19.03
C ALA A 570 -26.07 39.40 18.59
N THR A 571 -26.32 40.45 19.38
CA THR A 571 -27.27 41.52 19.05
C THR A 571 -26.66 42.62 18.17
N TRP A 572 -25.33 42.65 18.04
CA TRP A 572 -24.63 43.71 17.29
C TRP A 572 -24.43 43.32 15.82
N SER A 573 -24.57 44.29 14.93
CA SER A 573 -24.29 44.11 13.50
C SER A 573 -22.81 43.86 13.19
N SER A 574 -21.91 44.29 14.07
CA SER A 574 -20.45 44.10 13.95
C SER A 574 -19.99 42.67 14.23
N ILE A 575 -20.87 41.74 14.62
CA ILE A 575 -20.50 40.33 14.88
C ILE A 575 -19.84 39.64 13.68
N GLN A 576 -20.13 40.11 12.46
CA GLN A 576 -19.51 39.59 11.24
C GLN A 576 -17.98 39.76 11.23
N GLU A 577 -17.45 40.81 11.86
CA GLU A 577 -16.01 41.06 11.96
C GLU A 577 -15.28 39.96 12.74
N VAL A 578 -15.97 39.32 13.70
CA VAL A 578 -15.41 38.20 14.48
C VAL A 578 -15.15 36.99 13.59
N PHE A 579 -16.07 36.66 12.69
CA PHE A 579 -15.89 35.52 11.77
C PHE A 579 -14.76 35.77 10.78
N VAL A 580 -14.58 37.01 10.33
CA VAL A 580 -13.42 37.43 9.55
C VAL A 580 -12.14 37.22 10.35
N HIS A 581 -12.09 37.66 11.61
CA HIS A 581 -10.92 37.47 12.48
C HIS A 581 -10.59 35.98 12.73
N ILE A 582 -11.60 35.13 12.93
CA ILE A 582 -11.41 33.67 13.09
C ILE A 582 -10.85 33.07 11.80
N ALA A 583 -11.40 33.44 10.64
CA ALA A 583 -10.94 32.95 9.35
C ALA A 583 -9.51 33.44 9.03
N GLU A 584 -9.17 34.70 9.35
CA GLU A 584 -7.81 35.24 9.25
C GLU A 584 -6.83 34.47 10.14
N ALA A 585 -7.20 34.22 11.40
CA ALA A 585 -6.38 33.44 12.32
C ALA A 585 -6.10 32.01 11.82
N ALA A 586 -7.07 31.38 11.15
CA ALA A 586 -6.90 30.06 10.54
C ALA A 586 -6.03 30.10 9.27
N MET A 587 -6.19 31.14 8.43
CA MET A 587 -5.47 31.27 7.16
C MET A 587 -4.06 31.84 7.28
N GLU A 588 -3.81 32.63 8.32
CA GLU A 588 -2.50 33.16 8.69
C GLU A 588 -2.18 32.83 10.16
N PRO A 589 -1.87 31.56 10.49
CA PRO A 589 -1.69 31.13 11.88
C PRO A 589 -0.65 31.94 12.66
N SER A 590 0.35 32.53 12.00
CA SER A 590 1.36 33.39 12.62
C SER A 590 0.77 34.58 13.40
N THR A 591 -0.43 35.05 13.07
CA THR A 591 -1.10 36.14 13.78
C THR A 591 -1.88 35.68 15.02
N ALA A 592 -1.95 34.37 15.29
CA ALA A 592 -2.74 33.80 16.37
C ALA A 592 -1.94 32.84 17.29
N PHE A 593 -0.60 32.92 17.23
CA PHE A 593 0.33 32.23 18.15
C PHE A 593 0.95 33.20 19.18
N PRO A 594 1.36 32.70 20.37
CA PRO A 594 2.24 33.40 21.32
C PRO A 594 3.53 33.99 20.68
N ARG A 595 3.84 35.26 20.97
CA ARG A 595 5.10 35.93 20.58
C ARG A 595 6.27 35.58 21.53
N SER A 596 7.51 35.59 21.02
CA SER A 596 8.74 35.38 21.83
C SER A 596 9.58 36.66 21.88
N GLU A 597 10.33 36.90 22.97
CA GLU A 597 11.13 38.13 23.17
C GLU A 597 12.15 38.41 22.05
N GLU A 598 12.65 37.38 21.36
CA GLU A 598 13.59 37.48 20.22
C GLU A 598 13.00 38.20 18.99
N ASP A 599 11.67 38.34 18.88
CA ASP A 599 11.02 38.96 17.71
C ASP A 599 11.14 40.48 17.65
N VAL A 600 11.44 41.14 18.78
CA VAL A 600 11.61 42.60 18.86
C VAL A 600 12.97 43.02 18.30
N GLU A 601 14.00 42.18 18.46
CA GLU A 601 15.35 42.42 17.93
C GLU A 601 15.49 42.09 16.43
N GLY A 602 14.72 41.12 15.93
CA GLY A 602 14.74 40.70 14.53
C GLY A 602 14.35 41.82 13.53
N LYS A 603 13.54 42.80 13.96
CA LYS A 603 13.20 43.97 13.13
C LYS A 603 14.40 44.87 12.86
N TRP A 604 15.33 45.01 13.80
CA TRP A 604 16.54 45.82 13.61
C TRP A 604 17.55 45.14 12.68
N MET A 605 17.66 43.81 12.74
CA MET A 605 18.48 43.04 11.80
C MET A 605 17.90 43.02 10.38
N ALA A 606 16.58 42.97 10.21
CA ALA A 606 15.93 43.00 8.90
C ALA A 606 16.19 44.33 8.14
N TRP A 607 16.21 45.46 8.85
CA TRP A 607 16.56 46.77 8.26
C TRP A 607 18.04 46.84 7.86
N GLY A 608 18.94 46.23 8.65
CA GLY A 608 20.36 46.11 8.32
C GLY A 608 20.64 45.23 7.08
N ILE A 609 19.91 44.13 6.93
CA ILE A 609 20.03 43.23 5.77
C ILE A 609 19.47 43.87 4.50
N ALA A 610 18.38 44.64 4.60
CA ALA A 610 17.81 45.38 3.47
C ALA A 610 18.77 46.46 2.94
N LEU A 611 19.46 47.18 3.83
CA LEU A 611 20.51 48.15 3.48
C LEU A 611 21.72 47.46 2.82
N GLY A 612 22.14 46.29 3.31
CA GLY A 612 23.22 45.51 2.72
C GLY A 612 22.89 44.96 1.32
N ALA A 613 21.64 44.54 1.10
CA ALA A 613 21.18 43.99 -0.18
C ALA A 613 21.18 45.04 -1.31
N VAL A 614 20.87 46.30 -1.02
CA VAL A 614 20.90 47.40 -2.01
C VAL A 614 22.34 47.70 -2.46
N VAL A 615 23.32 47.59 -1.57
CA VAL A 615 24.74 47.78 -1.90
C VAL A 615 25.27 46.62 -2.76
N CYS A 616 24.88 45.37 -2.44
CA CYS A 616 25.26 44.20 -3.24
C CYS A 616 24.59 44.17 -4.63
N ALA A 617 23.34 44.64 -4.74
CA ALA A 617 22.64 44.75 -6.03
C ALA A 617 23.28 45.79 -6.95
N GLY A 618 23.76 46.92 -6.41
CA GLY A 618 24.52 47.93 -7.16
C GLY A 618 25.86 47.39 -7.69
N ALA A 619 26.57 46.58 -6.90
CA ALA A 619 27.82 45.95 -7.33
C ALA A 619 27.60 44.86 -8.40
N ALA A 620 26.51 44.10 -8.29
CA ALA A 620 26.14 43.08 -9.28
C ALA A 620 25.73 43.70 -10.62
N ALA A 621 25.01 44.83 -10.61
CA ALA A 621 24.62 45.55 -11.84
C ALA A 621 25.83 46.06 -12.64
N VAL A 622 26.89 46.53 -11.96
CA VAL A 622 28.15 46.97 -12.59
C VAL A 622 28.93 45.80 -13.19
N MET A 623 28.87 44.61 -12.59
CA MET A 623 29.51 43.41 -13.12
C MET A 623 28.75 42.77 -14.28
N ILE A 624 27.43 42.88 -14.31
CA ILE A 624 26.58 42.40 -15.41
C ILE A 624 26.73 43.30 -16.64
N TRP A 625 26.86 44.63 -16.48
CA TRP A 625 27.08 45.53 -17.62
C TRP A 625 28.42 45.29 -18.34
N ARG A 626 29.43 44.81 -17.61
CA ARG A 626 30.76 44.46 -18.17
C ARG A 626 30.83 43.10 -18.88
N ARG A 627 29.82 42.23 -18.74
CA ARG A 627 29.79 40.87 -19.33
C ARG A 627 28.86 40.71 -20.54
N VAL A 628 28.10 41.75 -20.94
CA VAL A 628 27.11 41.66 -22.04
C VAL A 628 27.67 42.05 -23.42
N SER A 629 28.92 42.51 -23.53
CA SER A 629 29.60 42.68 -24.82
C SER A 629 30.33 41.40 -25.25
N GLY A 630 29.59 40.37 -25.64
CA GLY A 630 30.18 39.19 -26.27
C GLY A 630 29.32 37.94 -26.20
N SER A 631 28.71 37.60 -27.35
CA SER A 631 28.36 36.23 -27.78
C SER A 631 27.02 35.62 -27.31
N GLY A 632 26.06 35.64 -28.24
CA GLY A 632 25.40 34.43 -28.79
C GLY A 632 24.50 33.57 -27.89
N VAL A 633 23.18 33.70 -28.11
CA VAL A 633 22.10 32.87 -27.54
C VAL A 633 22.09 31.45 -28.16
N VAL A 634 21.98 30.40 -27.33
CA VAL A 634 21.55 29.04 -27.72
C VAL A 634 20.49 28.54 -26.73
N LEU A 635 19.34 28.11 -27.25
CA LEU A 635 18.19 27.55 -26.51
C LEU A 635 18.47 26.12 -25.98
N PRO A 636 17.83 25.68 -24.88
CA PRO A 636 17.92 24.29 -24.41
C PRO A 636 17.08 23.33 -25.30
N PRO A 637 17.52 22.07 -25.50
CA PRO A 637 16.76 21.08 -26.27
C PRO A 637 15.56 20.51 -25.47
N PRO A 638 14.52 19.99 -26.16
CA PRO A 638 13.36 19.37 -25.50
C PRO A 638 13.71 18.00 -24.88
N PRO A 639 12.90 17.50 -23.92
CA PRO A 639 13.18 16.24 -23.22
C PRO A 639 13.04 15.02 -24.15
N PRO A 640 13.74 13.90 -23.87
CA PRO A 640 13.75 12.73 -24.75
C PRO A 640 12.39 12.03 -24.76
N ARG A 641 11.82 11.84 -25.95
CA ARG A 641 10.70 10.94 -26.19
C ARG A 641 11.25 9.52 -26.30
N TYR A 642 10.87 8.61 -25.40
CA TYR A 642 11.08 7.17 -25.62
C TYR A 642 10.13 6.70 -26.72
N THR A 643 10.68 6.40 -27.89
CA THR A 643 9.98 5.65 -28.94
C THR A 643 10.04 4.17 -28.58
N VAL A 644 8.90 3.57 -28.21
CA VAL A 644 8.76 2.11 -28.09
C VAL A 644 8.88 1.50 -29.50
N PRO A 645 9.84 0.61 -29.79
CA PRO A 645 9.91 -0.02 -31.11
C PRO A 645 8.87 -1.15 -31.22
N VAL A 646 8.02 -1.04 -32.24
CA VAL A 646 7.02 -2.01 -32.72
C VAL A 646 7.66 -3.31 -33.29
N ALA A 647 8.86 -3.70 -32.84
CA ALA A 647 9.65 -4.76 -33.48
C ALA A 647 9.47 -6.18 -32.89
N TYR A 648 8.72 -6.36 -31.80
CA TYR A 648 8.52 -7.70 -31.19
C TYR A 648 7.36 -8.51 -31.79
N ALA A 649 6.41 -7.86 -32.47
CA ALA A 649 5.21 -8.53 -32.99
C ALA A 649 5.41 -9.17 -34.39
N ALA A 650 6.45 -8.80 -35.14
CA ALA A 650 6.63 -9.23 -36.53
C ALA A 650 7.61 -10.40 -36.74
N GLY A 651 8.42 -10.76 -35.74
CA GLY A 651 9.45 -11.81 -35.88
C GLY A 651 8.96 -13.24 -35.62
N ALA A 652 7.85 -13.41 -34.91
CA ALA A 652 7.34 -14.74 -34.51
C ALA A 652 6.57 -15.46 -35.64
N SER A 653 6.15 -14.74 -36.69
CA SER A 653 5.39 -15.31 -37.80
C SER A 653 6.27 -15.97 -38.88
N ASN A 654 7.58 -15.69 -38.93
CA ASN A 654 8.46 -16.11 -40.03
C ASN A 654 9.66 -16.98 -39.62
N GLY A 655 9.72 -17.49 -38.39
CA GLY A 655 10.76 -18.47 -37.99
C GLY A 655 12.21 -17.98 -38.02
N MET A 656 12.44 -16.66 -38.07
CA MET A 656 13.79 -16.07 -38.02
C MET A 656 14.19 -15.75 -36.56
N ALA A 657 15.43 -16.08 -36.21
CA ALA A 657 16.00 -15.73 -34.90
C ALA A 657 16.07 -14.21 -34.74
N VAL A 658 15.41 -13.68 -33.70
CA VAL A 658 15.46 -12.25 -33.35
C VAL A 658 16.86 -11.93 -32.81
N PRO A 659 17.60 -10.96 -33.38
CA PRO A 659 18.90 -10.56 -32.85
C PRO A 659 18.69 -9.81 -31.52
N VAL A 660 19.27 -10.34 -30.44
CA VAL A 660 19.29 -9.70 -29.13
C VAL A 660 20.40 -8.65 -29.15
N VAL A 661 20.07 -7.39 -28.88
CA VAL A 661 21.06 -6.34 -28.60
C VAL A 661 21.88 -6.81 -27.39
N GLU A 662 23.18 -7.02 -27.59
CA GLU A 662 24.10 -7.39 -26.51
C GLU A 662 24.14 -6.23 -25.50
N THR A 663 23.58 -6.46 -24.31
CA THR A 663 23.59 -5.50 -23.20
C THR A 663 24.72 -5.89 -22.26
N ASN A 664 25.88 -5.27 -22.47
CA ASN A 664 27.05 -5.41 -21.60
C ASN A 664 26.92 -4.48 -20.39
N ASN A 665 27.45 -4.89 -19.23
CA ASN A 665 27.54 -3.97 -18.10
C ASN A 665 28.56 -2.86 -18.43
N ILE A 666 28.43 -1.72 -17.79
CA ILE A 666 29.31 -0.56 -18.00
C ILE A 666 29.92 -0.18 -16.65
N ILE A 667 31.23 0.02 -16.60
CA ILE A 667 31.90 0.57 -15.42
C ILE A 667 32.40 1.98 -15.73
N SER A 668 32.19 2.89 -14.79
CA SER A 668 32.73 4.25 -14.84
C SER A 668 33.56 4.55 -13.59
N HIS A 669 34.63 5.32 -13.79
CA HIS A 669 35.53 5.80 -12.73
C HIS A 669 35.46 7.33 -12.70
N PRO A 670 34.43 7.92 -12.07
CA PRO A 670 34.24 9.38 -12.09
C PRO A 670 35.38 10.12 -11.35
N GLU A 671 36.27 10.76 -12.10
CA GLU A 671 37.35 11.61 -11.56
C GLU A 671 36.74 12.86 -10.87
N GLY A 672 37.03 13.04 -9.57
CA GLY A 672 36.43 14.10 -8.74
C GLY A 672 35.04 13.76 -8.17
N GLY A 673 34.62 12.49 -8.27
CA GLY A 673 33.28 11.98 -7.92
C GLY A 673 32.79 12.29 -6.50
N CYS A 674 31.48 12.09 -6.29
CA CYS A 674 30.69 12.42 -5.09
C CYS A 674 31.36 11.94 -3.77
N PRO A 675 32.21 12.76 -3.13
CA PRO A 675 32.99 12.30 -1.99
C PRO A 675 32.10 12.33 -0.74
N LEU A 676 32.20 11.30 0.09
CA LEU A 676 31.46 11.26 1.35
C LEU A 676 32.38 11.76 2.45
N GLN A 677 32.01 12.88 3.08
CA GLN A 677 32.76 13.40 4.23
C GLN A 677 32.15 12.84 5.52
N ALA A 678 32.95 12.15 6.31
CA ALA A 678 32.61 11.75 7.68
C ALA A 678 33.71 12.23 8.64
N GLY A 679 33.48 12.08 9.95
CA GLY A 679 34.42 12.54 10.98
C GLY A 679 35.84 11.96 10.87
N GLU A 680 35.99 10.77 10.30
CA GLU A 680 37.31 10.14 10.06
C GLU A 680 38.02 10.56 8.76
N GLY A 681 37.35 11.28 7.85
CA GLY A 681 37.93 11.66 6.56
C GLY A 681 36.98 11.52 5.38
N THR A 682 37.56 11.57 4.19
CA THR A 682 36.84 11.59 2.91
C THR A 682 36.85 10.20 2.26
N TYR A 683 35.66 9.66 2.03
CA TYR A 683 35.49 8.45 1.22
C TYR A 683 35.46 8.83 -0.26
N LEU A 684 36.22 8.10 -1.07
CA LEU A 684 36.38 8.37 -2.50
C LEU A 684 35.64 7.33 -3.32
N LEU A 685 34.80 7.79 -4.25
CA LEU A 685 34.09 6.89 -5.18
C LEU A 685 35.11 6.22 -6.11
N ARG A 686 35.26 4.90 -5.99
CA ARG A 686 36.19 4.09 -6.77
C ARG A 686 35.56 3.63 -8.09
N ASP A 687 34.39 3.02 -8.00
CA ASP A 687 33.71 2.36 -9.11
C ASP A 687 32.21 2.66 -9.08
N ASP A 688 31.61 2.99 -10.23
CA ASP A 688 30.16 2.91 -10.49
C ASP A 688 29.92 1.91 -11.62
N LEU A 689 29.54 0.68 -11.25
CA LEU A 689 29.25 -0.43 -12.14
C LEU A 689 27.74 -0.50 -12.42
N HIS A 690 27.33 -0.22 -13.64
CA HIS A 690 25.94 -0.32 -14.10
C HIS A 690 25.67 -1.68 -14.73
N LEU A 691 24.81 -2.46 -14.10
CA LEU A 691 24.40 -3.77 -14.59
C LEU A 691 23.41 -3.64 -15.76
N ALA A 692 23.67 -4.38 -16.83
CA ALA A 692 22.80 -4.47 -17.99
C ALA A 692 21.46 -5.15 -17.66
N THR A 693 20.38 -4.36 -17.75
CA THR A 693 19.01 -4.83 -17.56
C THR A 693 18.48 -5.52 -18.82
N PRO A 694 18.08 -6.80 -18.74
CA PRO A 694 17.42 -7.46 -19.87
C PRO A 694 16.04 -6.81 -20.14
N PRO A 695 15.59 -6.74 -21.41
CA PRO A 695 14.30 -6.15 -21.75
C PRO A 695 13.15 -6.91 -21.08
N PRO A 696 12.06 -6.23 -20.69
CA PRO A 696 10.88 -6.87 -20.11
C PRO A 696 10.25 -7.85 -21.11
N HIS A 697 9.60 -8.92 -20.61
CA HIS A 697 8.90 -9.84 -21.52
C HIS A 697 7.64 -9.16 -22.09
N PRO A 698 7.27 -9.39 -23.37
CA PRO A 698 6.04 -8.83 -23.96
C PRO A 698 4.74 -9.21 -23.22
N SER A 699 4.77 -10.24 -22.38
CA SER A 699 3.62 -10.72 -21.60
C SER A 699 3.62 -10.23 -20.15
N GLU A 700 4.54 -9.34 -19.78
CA GLU A 700 4.74 -8.86 -18.41
C GLU A 700 3.96 -7.54 -18.23
N ALA A 701 2.99 -7.54 -17.32
CA ALA A 701 2.19 -6.36 -17.04
C ALA A 701 3.02 -5.28 -16.31
N PRO A 702 2.76 -3.98 -16.53
CA PRO A 702 3.40 -2.91 -15.77
C PRO A 702 3.14 -3.08 -14.27
N LEU A 703 4.19 -3.07 -13.45
CA LEU A 703 4.05 -3.12 -11.99
C LEU A 703 3.63 -1.74 -11.47
N MET A 704 2.52 -1.68 -10.73
CA MET A 704 2.09 -0.47 -10.05
C MET A 704 3.09 -0.10 -8.95
N ASN A 705 3.48 1.18 -8.87
CA ASN A 705 4.40 1.63 -7.83
C ASN A 705 3.75 1.49 -6.45
N PRO A 706 4.37 0.79 -5.48
CA PRO A 706 3.81 0.66 -4.13
C PRO A 706 3.78 2.00 -3.39
N ASN A 707 4.60 2.98 -3.81
CA ASN A 707 4.50 4.35 -3.34
C ASN A 707 3.43 5.09 -4.17
N PRO A 708 2.26 5.44 -3.59
CA PRO A 708 1.19 6.14 -4.29
C PRO A 708 1.57 7.57 -4.72
N LEU A 709 2.69 8.12 -4.24
CA LEU A 709 3.22 9.43 -4.59
C LEU A 709 4.23 9.38 -5.75
N ALA A 710 4.66 8.19 -6.17
CA ALA A 710 5.60 8.06 -7.26
C ALA A 710 4.88 8.17 -8.61
N THR A 711 5.28 9.16 -9.41
CA THR A 711 4.70 9.46 -10.72
C THR A 711 5.25 8.59 -11.85
N VAL A 712 6.19 7.70 -11.53
CA VAL A 712 6.86 6.78 -12.47
C VAL A 712 6.42 5.34 -12.15
N PRO A 713 6.01 4.52 -13.15
CA PRO A 713 5.73 3.11 -12.96
C PRO A 713 6.89 2.44 -12.22
N ALA A 714 6.61 1.50 -11.30
CA ALA A 714 7.71 0.80 -10.64
C ALA A 714 8.53 0.04 -11.69
N PRO A 715 9.88 0.08 -11.63
CA PRO A 715 10.68 -0.79 -12.46
C PRO A 715 10.26 -2.25 -12.20
N PRO A 716 10.39 -3.17 -13.18
CA PRO A 716 10.01 -4.58 -13.06
C PRO A 716 10.84 -5.37 -12.02
N THR A 717 11.52 -4.69 -11.08
CA THR A 717 12.54 -5.25 -10.20
C THR A 717 12.19 -5.01 -8.73
N SER A 718 12.62 -5.92 -7.86
CA SER A 718 12.64 -5.74 -6.42
C SER A 718 13.86 -4.93 -5.93
N GLY A 719 14.52 -4.20 -6.84
CA GLY A 719 15.85 -3.64 -6.64
C GLY A 719 17.00 -4.64 -6.76
N VAL A 720 18.20 -4.13 -7.06
CA VAL A 720 19.44 -4.91 -7.09
C VAL A 720 19.97 -5.09 -5.68
N LYS A 721 19.98 -6.32 -5.20
CA LYS A 721 20.57 -6.73 -3.91
C LYS A 721 21.86 -7.48 -4.17
N LEU A 722 22.83 -7.33 -3.25
CA LEU A 722 24.11 -8.02 -3.34
C LEU A 722 24.24 -9.04 -2.20
N SER A 723 24.75 -10.22 -2.54
CA SER A 723 25.37 -11.13 -1.57
C SER A 723 26.87 -11.15 -1.87
N LEU A 724 27.67 -10.73 -0.89
CA LEU A 724 29.11 -10.62 -1.01
C LEU A 724 29.78 -11.80 -0.32
N VAL A 725 30.86 -12.33 -0.92
CA VAL A 725 31.65 -13.39 -0.30
C VAL A 725 33.13 -13.23 -0.66
N SER A 726 33.99 -13.23 0.36
CA SER A 726 35.44 -13.42 0.17
C SER A 726 35.81 -14.88 0.42
N ILE A 727 36.62 -15.44 -0.47
CA ILE A 727 37.10 -16.83 -0.45
C ILE A 727 38.40 -16.98 0.36
N GLY A 728 39.09 -15.86 0.59
CA GLY A 728 40.32 -15.73 1.36
C GLY A 728 40.18 -16.09 2.84
N SER A 729 41.32 -16.20 3.54
CA SER A 729 41.40 -16.63 4.95
C SER A 729 40.35 -15.91 5.81
N ARG A 730 39.69 -16.66 6.71
CA ARG A 730 38.61 -16.17 7.61
C ARG A 730 38.89 -14.72 8.02
N LEU A 731 38.21 -13.76 7.38
CA LEU A 731 38.12 -12.41 7.91
C LEU A 731 37.68 -12.58 9.36
N LYS A 732 38.55 -12.17 10.29
CA LYS A 732 38.18 -11.97 11.68
C LYS A 732 37.09 -10.90 11.63
N THR A 733 35.83 -11.32 11.49
CA THR A 733 34.74 -10.56 12.09
C THR A 733 35.20 -10.34 13.53
N PRO A 734 35.28 -9.10 14.03
CA PRO A 734 35.70 -8.87 15.39
C PRO A 734 34.76 -9.67 16.28
N THR A 735 35.26 -10.80 16.77
CA THR A 735 34.63 -11.58 17.82
C THR A 735 34.76 -10.70 19.04
N THR A 736 33.78 -9.86 19.31
CA THR A 736 33.52 -9.48 20.69
C THR A 736 33.24 -10.79 21.41
N SER A 737 34.17 -11.14 22.28
CA SER A 737 34.08 -12.26 23.19
C SER A 737 32.80 -12.11 24.01
N VAL A 738 31.74 -12.84 23.62
CA VAL A 738 30.67 -13.20 24.55
C VAL A 738 31.22 -14.32 25.44
N ASP A 739 32.23 -13.98 26.24
CA ASP A 739 32.59 -14.78 27.41
C ASP A 739 31.46 -14.59 28.42
N GLY A 740 30.44 -15.47 28.38
CA GLY A 740 29.44 -15.52 29.45
C GLY A 740 28.06 -16.10 29.13
N ALA A 741 27.67 -16.30 27.87
CA ALA A 741 26.39 -16.92 27.52
C ALA A 741 26.63 -18.26 26.82
N GLY A 742 26.22 -19.37 27.45
CA GLY A 742 26.41 -20.72 26.92
C GLY A 742 26.00 -20.82 25.45
N ALA A 743 26.83 -21.48 24.63
CA ALA A 743 26.60 -21.64 23.20
C ALA A 743 25.17 -22.11 22.94
N ALA A 744 24.36 -21.26 22.30
CA ALA A 744 22.98 -21.61 21.96
C ALA A 744 22.96 -22.88 21.12
N SER A 745 22.03 -23.78 21.42
CA SER A 745 21.83 -25.04 20.72
C SER A 745 21.58 -24.78 19.23
N LEU A 746 22.10 -25.65 18.35
CA LEU A 746 21.84 -25.56 16.91
C LEU A 746 20.34 -25.70 16.61
N PHE A 747 19.88 -25.17 15.48
CA PHE A 747 18.48 -25.29 15.11
C PHE A 747 18.08 -26.76 14.94
N GLY A 748 17.09 -27.22 15.72
CA GLY A 748 16.65 -28.62 15.75
C GLY A 748 17.48 -29.56 16.62
N ASP A 749 18.40 -29.03 17.43
CA ASP A 749 19.14 -29.78 18.43
C ASP A 749 18.18 -30.45 19.44
N GLY A 750 18.41 -31.73 19.73
CA GLY A 750 17.47 -32.57 20.49
C GLY A 750 16.36 -33.24 19.65
N ASN A 751 16.17 -32.90 18.37
CA ASN A 751 15.30 -33.66 17.46
C ASN A 751 16.11 -34.72 16.69
N PRO A 752 15.99 -36.02 17.02
CA PRO A 752 16.75 -37.07 16.35
C PRO A 752 16.43 -37.19 14.84
N ALA A 753 15.28 -36.68 14.39
CA ALA A 753 14.90 -36.67 12.98
C ALA A 753 15.59 -35.54 12.16
N LEU A 754 16.23 -34.59 12.84
CA LEU A 754 17.06 -33.52 12.26
C LEU A 754 18.56 -33.71 12.55
N ALA A 755 18.94 -34.69 13.38
CA ALA A 755 20.32 -35.01 13.66
C ALA A 755 21.05 -35.38 12.36
N ALA A 756 22.18 -34.72 12.10
CA ALA A 756 23.03 -35.07 10.97
C ALA A 756 23.54 -36.51 11.14
N PRO A 757 23.53 -37.33 10.06
CA PRO A 757 24.14 -38.66 10.13
C PRO A 757 25.63 -38.54 10.50
N PRO A 758 26.20 -39.48 11.29
CA PRO A 758 27.58 -39.40 11.72
C PRO A 758 28.51 -39.32 10.50
N VAL A 759 29.26 -38.23 10.40
CA VAL A 759 30.17 -37.95 9.30
C VAL A 759 31.34 -38.92 9.39
N LYS A 760 31.46 -39.86 8.43
CA LYS A 760 32.73 -40.53 8.16
C LYS A 760 33.66 -39.50 7.52
N GLU A 761 34.80 -39.22 8.16
CA GLU A 761 35.83 -38.33 7.63
C GLU A 761 36.16 -38.69 6.17
N GLY A 762 36.04 -37.71 5.26
CA GLY A 762 36.44 -37.83 3.86
C GLY A 762 35.32 -37.87 2.80
N LEU A 763 34.03 -37.75 3.15
CA LEU A 763 32.98 -37.65 2.12
C LEU A 763 32.97 -36.27 1.42
N LYS A 764 33.07 -36.28 0.09
CA LYS A 764 32.88 -35.08 -0.76
C LYS A 764 31.51 -34.45 -0.47
N ARG A 765 31.48 -33.12 -0.24
CA ARG A 765 30.25 -32.33 -0.08
C ARG A 765 29.27 -32.60 -1.23
N ARG A 766 28.00 -32.85 -0.92
CA ARG A 766 26.97 -33.10 -1.93
C ARG A 766 26.74 -31.86 -2.77
N LYS A 767 26.65 -32.07 -4.09
CA LYS A 767 26.37 -31.04 -5.07
C LYS A 767 24.95 -31.21 -5.63
N PRO A 768 24.31 -30.13 -6.12
CA PRO A 768 23.02 -30.23 -6.78
C PRO A 768 23.05 -31.20 -7.98
N LYS A 769 21.91 -31.80 -8.32
CA LYS A 769 21.84 -32.88 -9.33
C LYS A 769 21.98 -32.36 -10.77
N ASN A 770 21.39 -31.20 -11.09
CA ASN A 770 21.24 -30.75 -12.49
C ASN A 770 22.32 -29.74 -12.87
N ASN A 771 22.86 -29.84 -14.09
CA ASN A 771 23.76 -28.82 -14.62
C ASN A 771 22.93 -27.66 -15.21
N ILE A 772 23.24 -26.42 -14.85
CA ILE A 772 22.44 -25.25 -15.25
C ILE A 772 22.64 -24.86 -16.72
N ILE A 773 23.83 -25.12 -17.29
CA ILE A 773 24.13 -24.81 -18.69
C ILE A 773 23.46 -25.81 -19.64
N LYS A 774 23.48 -27.09 -19.27
CA LYS A 774 22.86 -28.17 -20.06
C LYS A 774 21.37 -28.37 -19.73
N SER A 775 20.79 -27.47 -18.95
CA SER A 775 19.43 -27.60 -18.45
C SER A 775 18.40 -27.40 -19.55
N SER A 776 17.51 -28.37 -19.76
CA SER A 776 16.30 -28.23 -20.61
C SER A 776 15.10 -27.63 -19.86
N SER A 777 15.32 -27.12 -18.64
CA SER A 777 14.27 -26.55 -17.78
C SER A 777 13.61 -25.34 -18.42
N SER A 778 12.27 -25.32 -18.45
CA SER A 778 11.47 -24.17 -18.86
C SER A 778 11.59 -22.96 -17.91
N PHE A 779 12.30 -23.10 -16.79
CA PHE A 779 12.50 -22.03 -15.80
C PHE A 779 13.70 -21.13 -16.13
N VAL A 780 14.79 -21.72 -16.66
CA VAL A 780 16.00 -20.99 -17.05
C VAL A 780 15.93 -20.78 -18.56
N SER A 781 15.91 -19.53 -18.98
CA SER A 781 15.84 -19.14 -20.39
C SER A 781 17.20 -19.34 -21.08
N ARG A 782 18.26 -18.82 -20.45
CA ARG A 782 19.61 -18.85 -20.99
C ARG A 782 20.63 -18.71 -19.86
N VAL A 783 21.79 -19.32 -20.03
CA VAL A 783 22.97 -19.10 -19.17
C VAL A 783 24.09 -18.60 -20.06
N ILE A 784 24.73 -17.51 -19.67
CA ILE A 784 25.86 -16.89 -20.37
C ILE A 784 27.05 -17.01 -19.42
N THR A 785 28.07 -17.74 -19.84
CA THR A 785 29.33 -17.89 -19.09
C THR A 785 30.45 -17.21 -19.84
N HIS A 786 31.35 -16.56 -19.11
CA HIS A 786 32.52 -15.94 -19.72
C HIS A 786 33.40 -16.99 -20.43
N GLU A 787 33.90 -16.70 -21.63
CA GLU A 787 34.66 -17.65 -22.47
C GLU A 787 35.89 -18.23 -21.75
N THR A 788 36.53 -17.41 -20.91
CA THR A 788 37.70 -17.78 -20.11
C THR A 788 37.40 -17.95 -18.61
N ALA A 789 36.14 -18.23 -18.22
CA ALA A 789 35.71 -18.32 -16.82
C ALA A 789 36.61 -19.23 -15.95
N THR A 790 36.94 -20.44 -16.43
CA THR A 790 37.81 -21.37 -15.70
C THR A 790 39.23 -20.81 -15.48
N LYS A 791 39.77 -20.11 -16.48
CA LYS A 791 41.09 -19.46 -16.39
C LYS A 791 41.05 -18.28 -15.42
N ARG A 792 40.03 -17.42 -15.52
CA ARG A 792 39.82 -16.31 -14.59
C ARG A 792 39.71 -16.79 -13.14
N LEU A 793 38.99 -17.89 -12.92
CA LEU A 793 38.87 -18.49 -11.58
C LEU A 793 40.20 -19.09 -11.08
N ASN A 794 41.06 -19.61 -11.94
CA ASN A 794 42.36 -20.16 -11.53
C ASN A 794 43.41 -19.05 -11.28
N ASP A 795 43.40 -18.00 -12.10
CA ASP A 795 44.35 -16.88 -12.05
C ASP A 795 43.90 -15.76 -11.07
N ARG A 796 42.84 -16.00 -10.29
CA ARG A 796 42.22 -15.00 -9.40
C ARG A 796 43.05 -14.70 -8.16
N ASN A 797 42.80 -13.52 -7.59
CA ASN A 797 43.23 -13.22 -6.23
C ASN A 797 42.52 -14.20 -5.25
N PRO A 798 43.24 -15.02 -4.46
CA PRO A 798 42.63 -15.93 -3.50
C PRO A 798 41.79 -15.21 -2.44
N ASP A 799 42.12 -13.96 -2.12
CA ASP A 799 41.37 -13.10 -1.18
C ASP A 799 40.31 -12.21 -1.88
N GLY A 800 40.08 -12.44 -3.17
CA GLY A 800 39.15 -11.67 -3.99
C GLY A 800 37.70 -11.68 -3.48
N LEU A 801 37.00 -10.57 -3.71
CA LEU A 801 35.60 -10.37 -3.34
C LEU A 801 34.68 -10.73 -4.50
N PHE A 802 33.80 -11.70 -4.30
CA PHE A 802 32.73 -12.02 -5.22
C PHE A 802 31.42 -11.35 -4.82
N ALA A 803 30.64 -10.96 -5.82
CA ALA A 803 29.30 -10.45 -5.64
C ALA A 803 28.30 -11.22 -6.49
N PHE A 804 27.18 -11.58 -5.86
CA PHE A 804 26.02 -12.15 -6.54
C PHE A 804 24.91 -11.11 -6.54
N ALA A 805 24.44 -10.76 -7.72
CA ALA A 805 23.50 -9.66 -7.94
C ALA A 805 22.25 -10.13 -8.69
N ASN A 806 21.06 -9.86 -8.15
CA ASN A 806 19.82 -9.98 -8.89
C ASN A 806 19.55 -8.67 -9.66
N ILE A 807 19.11 -8.76 -10.91
CA ILE A 807 18.65 -7.60 -11.67
C ILE A 807 17.56 -8.02 -12.66
N ASN A 808 16.33 -7.59 -12.38
CA ASN A 808 15.15 -8.00 -13.16
C ASN A 808 15.10 -9.55 -13.29
N ARG A 809 15.04 -10.09 -14.51
CA ARG A 809 15.07 -11.53 -14.81
C ARG A 809 16.48 -12.13 -14.90
N ALA A 810 17.51 -11.37 -14.56
CA ALA A 810 18.90 -11.82 -14.57
C ALA A 810 19.44 -12.03 -13.14
N PHE A 811 20.34 -12.99 -13.01
CA PHE A 811 21.20 -13.17 -11.84
C PHE A 811 22.65 -13.24 -12.29
N GLN A 812 23.49 -12.37 -11.76
CA GLN A 812 24.89 -12.23 -12.16
C GLN A 812 25.84 -12.63 -11.04
N TRP A 813 26.86 -13.42 -11.39
CA TRP A 813 28.03 -13.67 -10.55
C TRP A 813 29.19 -12.82 -11.06
N LEU A 814 29.64 -11.88 -10.22
CA LEU A 814 30.66 -10.87 -10.51
C LEU A 814 31.90 -11.15 -9.66
N ASP A 815 33.08 -10.92 -10.25
CA ASP A 815 34.34 -10.85 -9.53
C ASP A 815 34.75 -9.38 -9.39
N LEU A 816 34.53 -8.81 -8.21
CA LEU A 816 34.81 -7.39 -7.95
C LEU A 816 36.30 -7.12 -7.72
N SER A 817 37.12 -8.16 -7.61
CA SER A 817 38.58 -8.07 -7.50
C SER A 817 39.29 -8.13 -8.86
N ALA A 818 38.58 -8.51 -9.92
CA ALA A 818 39.12 -8.54 -11.27
C ALA A 818 39.36 -7.13 -11.84
N LYS A 819 40.26 -7.04 -12.83
CA LYS A 819 40.50 -5.79 -13.58
C LYS A 819 39.29 -5.39 -14.45
N GLN A 820 38.59 -6.39 -15.00
CA GLN A 820 37.40 -6.23 -15.85
C GLN A 820 36.18 -6.67 -15.03
N LYS A 821 35.65 -5.75 -14.21
CA LYS A 821 34.55 -6.01 -13.28
C LYS A 821 33.19 -6.03 -13.98
N GLU A 822 33.12 -5.37 -15.13
CA GLU A 822 31.95 -5.25 -16.00
C GLU A 822 31.56 -6.59 -16.65
N GLU A 823 32.49 -7.53 -16.79
CA GLU A 823 32.21 -8.83 -17.37
C GLU A 823 31.85 -9.88 -16.30
N PRO A 824 30.59 -10.34 -16.22
CA PRO A 824 30.21 -11.34 -15.23
C PRO A 824 30.84 -12.70 -15.53
N VAL A 825 31.24 -13.42 -14.49
CA VAL A 825 31.71 -14.81 -14.59
C VAL A 825 30.58 -15.69 -15.15
N THR A 826 29.36 -15.47 -14.66
CA THR A 826 28.15 -16.14 -15.16
C THR A 826 26.94 -15.23 -15.00
N LYS A 827 26.11 -15.14 -16.05
CA LYS A 827 24.81 -14.46 -16.07
C LYS A 827 23.71 -15.47 -16.40
N ILE A 828 22.77 -15.65 -15.48
CA ILE A 828 21.62 -16.56 -15.62
C ILE A 828 20.39 -15.72 -15.95
N LEU A 829 19.67 -16.07 -17.01
CA LEU A 829 18.41 -15.43 -17.40
C LEU A 829 17.24 -16.39 -17.16
N PHE A 830 16.21 -15.91 -16.46
CA PHE A 830 15.01 -16.69 -16.14
C PHE A 830 13.86 -16.38 -17.10
N THR A 831 12.94 -17.33 -17.33
CA THR A 831 11.87 -17.20 -18.34
C THR A 831 10.70 -16.31 -17.92
N LYS A 832 10.15 -16.51 -16.71
CA LYS A 832 8.97 -15.76 -16.22
C LYS A 832 9.08 -15.30 -14.76
N ALA A 833 9.97 -15.90 -13.97
CA ALA A 833 10.18 -15.52 -12.58
C ALA A 833 11.42 -14.62 -12.46
N HIS A 834 11.36 -13.59 -11.61
CA HIS A 834 12.52 -12.79 -11.24
C HIS A 834 12.97 -13.16 -9.82
N MET A 835 14.29 -13.15 -9.58
CA MET A 835 14.84 -13.43 -8.26
C MET A 835 14.71 -12.18 -7.38
N ILE A 836 14.07 -12.32 -6.22
CA ILE A 836 13.79 -11.22 -5.29
C ILE A 836 14.83 -11.17 -4.15
N SER A 837 15.32 -12.34 -3.76
CA SER A 837 16.22 -12.49 -2.62
C SER A 837 17.20 -13.63 -2.83
N HIS A 838 18.35 -13.54 -2.21
CA HIS A 838 19.41 -14.55 -2.29
C HIS A 838 20.37 -14.42 -1.11
N ASP A 839 21.05 -15.53 -0.80
CA ASP A 839 22.03 -15.59 0.28
C ASP A 839 23.07 -16.68 0.04
N ILE A 840 24.26 -16.47 0.61
CA ILE A 840 25.42 -17.36 0.45
C ILE A 840 25.70 -18.08 1.77
N ASN A 841 26.00 -19.37 1.70
CA ASN A 841 26.37 -20.13 2.89
C ASN A 841 27.84 -19.90 3.24
N GLU A 842 28.08 -19.08 4.26
CA GLU A 842 29.41 -18.78 4.79
C GLU A 842 30.15 -20.01 5.38
N LEU A 843 29.46 -21.09 5.72
CA LEU A 843 30.08 -22.33 6.24
C LEU A 843 30.57 -23.26 5.13
N THR A 844 29.86 -23.28 4.00
CA THR A 844 30.21 -24.17 2.89
C THR A 844 31.14 -23.52 1.86
N LYS A 845 31.37 -22.21 1.96
CA LYS A 845 32.30 -21.50 1.08
C LYS A 845 33.72 -22.08 1.17
N SER A 846 34.36 -22.21 0.02
CA SER A 846 35.74 -22.61 -0.16
C SER A 846 36.18 -22.21 -1.57
N THR A 847 37.46 -22.40 -1.89
CA THR A 847 37.98 -22.15 -3.24
C THR A 847 37.32 -22.99 -4.34
N SER A 848 36.61 -24.06 -4.00
CA SER A 848 36.03 -25.03 -4.94
C SER A 848 34.54 -25.33 -4.76
N HIS A 849 33.89 -24.69 -3.79
CA HIS A 849 32.48 -24.92 -3.44
C HIS A 849 31.88 -23.69 -2.78
N ILE A 850 30.71 -23.25 -3.25
CA ILE A 850 29.91 -22.19 -2.63
C ILE A 850 28.44 -22.59 -2.76
N ASP A 851 27.67 -22.59 -1.68
CA ASP A 851 26.22 -22.77 -1.79
C ASP A 851 25.50 -21.43 -1.79
N VAL A 852 24.69 -21.20 -2.83
CA VAL A 852 23.83 -20.01 -2.96
C VAL A 852 22.38 -20.47 -3.00
N VAL A 853 21.51 -19.82 -2.22
CA VAL A 853 20.05 -19.98 -2.34
C VAL A 853 19.44 -18.71 -2.88
N MET A 854 18.43 -18.83 -3.74
CA MET A 854 17.73 -17.70 -4.35
C MET A 854 16.22 -17.94 -4.29
N GLY A 855 15.46 -16.95 -3.84
CA GLY A 855 14.01 -16.94 -3.79
C GLY A 855 13.40 -16.13 -4.94
N SER A 856 12.36 -16.66 -5.57
CA SER A 856 11.72 -16.06 -6.73
C SER A 856 10.37 -15.40 -6.43
N SER A 857 9.91 -14.57 -7.36
CA SER A 857 8.56 -13.99 -7.36
C SER A 857 7.43 -15.02 -7.50
N ALA A 858 7.71 -16.21 -8.02
CA ALA A 858 6.72 -17.29 -8.13
C ALA A 858 6.64 -18.20 -6.89
N GLY A 859 7.46 -17.93 -5.85
CA GLY A 859 7.58 -18.79 -4.67
C GLY A 859 8.63 -19.90 -4.78
N ASP A 860 9.11 -20.21 -5.98
CA ASP A 860 10.20 -21.18 -6.20
C ASP A 860 11.52 -20.72 -5.58
N ILE A 861 12.31 -21.69 -5.13
CA ILE A 861 13.65 -21.49 -4.58
C ILE A 861 14.67 -22.27 -5.43
N ILE A 862 15.84 -21.68 -5.66
CA ILE A 862 16.95 -22.33 -6.36
C ILE A 862 18.13 -22.46 -5.40
N TRP A 863 18.61 -23.69 -5.21
CA TRP A 863 19.94 -23.96 -4.69
C TRP A 863 20.92 -24.05 -5.86
N TYR A 864 21.88 -23.14 -5.91
CA TYR A 864 22.88 -23.00 -6.97
C TYR A 864 24.29 -23.14 -6.40
N GLU A 865 25.12 -23.95 -7.07
CA GLU A 865 26.53 -24.14 -6.77
C GLU A 865 27.34 -23.62 -7.99
N PRO A 866 27.84 -22.37 -7.94
CA PRO A 866 28.44 -21.70 -9.09
C PRO A 866 29.74 -22.35 -9.57
N MET A 867 30.53 -22.99 -8.68
CA MET A 867 31.83 -23.56 -9.07
C MET A 867 31.67 -24.80 -9.96
N SER A 868 30.63 -25.60 -9.75
CA SER A 868 30.28 -26.72 -10.66
C SER A 868 29.16 -26.41 -11.64
N GLN A 869 28.60 -25.20 -11.58
CA GLN A 869 27.46 -24.77 -12.40
C GLN A 869 26.28 -25.73 -12.30
N LYS A 870 26.02 -26.23 -11.09
CA LYS A 870 24.89 -27.13 -10.82
C LYS A 870 23.82 -26.43 -10.00
N TYR A 871 22.58 -26.84 -10.17
CA TYR A 871 21.45 -26.31 -9.43
C TYR A 871 20.39 -27.38 -9.10
N ALA A 872 19.57 -27.08 -8.10
CA ALA A 872 18.37 -27.81 -7.74
C ALA A 872 17.23 -26.79 -7.49
N ARG A 873 16.00 -27.18 -7.80
CA ARG A 873 14.80 -26.41 -7.46
C ARG A 873 14.19 -26.98 -6.20
N ILE A 874 13.87 -26.09 -5.26
CA ILE A 874 13.21 -26.36 -3.99
C ILE A 874 11.92 -25.54 -3.99
N ASN A 875 10.89 -26.02 -3.29
CA ASN A 875 9.52 -25.50 -3.36
C ASN A 875 9.03 -25.37 -4.81
N LYS A 876 9.29 -26.39 -5.64
CA LYS A 876 9.03 -26.34 -7.07
C LYS A 876 7.55 -26.07 -7.34
N ASN A 877 7.25 -25.04 -8.13
CA ASN A 877 5.88 -24.59 -8.45
C ASN A 877 5.03 -24.25 -7.19
N GLY A 878 5.68 -23.89 -6.08
CA GLY A 878 4.97 -23.48 -4.85
C GLY A 878 4.26 -24.62 -4.10
N VAL A 879 4.74 -25.87 -4.21
CA VAL A 879 4.14 -27.06 -3.57
C VAL A 879 4.03 -26.94 -2.04
N VAL A 880 4.99 -26.25 -1.40
CA VAL A 880 4.94 -25.95 0.04
C VAL A 880 4.27 -24.60 0.26
N ASN A 881 4.67 -23.57 -0.48
CA ASN A 881 4.10 -22.23 -0.42
C ASN A 881 4.22 -21.52 -1.77
N ASN A 882 3.11 -21.07 -2.37
CA ASN A 882 3.09 -20.43 -3.68
C ASN A 882 3.22 -18.88 -3.64
N SER A 883 3.44 -18.30 -2.46
CA SER A 883 3.63 -16.87 -2.29
C SER A 883 5.08 -16.43 -2.59
N PRO A 884 5.30 -15.22 -3.15
CA PRO A 884 6.64 -14.70 -3.45
C PRO A 884 7.60 -14.78 -2.26
N VAL A 885 8.86 -15.17 -2.50
CA VAL A 885 9.92 -15.23 -1.47
C VAL A 885 10.58 -13.85 -1.31
N THR A 886 10.15 -13.10 -0.30
CA THR A 886 10.56 -11.70 -0.09
C THR A 886 11.99 -11.58 0.47
N HIS A 887 12.40 -12.53 1.31
CA HIS A 887 13.73 -12.59 1.91
C HIS A 887 14.13 -14.04 2.19
N ILE A 888 15.41 -14.37 2.07
CA ILE A 888 15.95 -15.70 2.32
C ILE A 888 17.32 -15.59 2.99
N LYS A 889 17.60 -16.44 3.99
CA LYS A 889 18.89 -16.50 4.68
C LYS A 889 19.23 -17.91 5.13
N TRP A 890 20.50 -18.29 5.08
CA TRP A 890 20.97 -19.52 5.73
C TRP A 890 20.81 -19.44 7.25
N ILE A 891 20.43 -20.55 7.87
CA ILE A 891 20.34 -20.60 9.33
C ILE A 891 21.77 -20.58 9.91
N PRO A 892 22.10 -19.68 10.85
CA PRO A 892 23.41 -19.61 11.45
C PRO A 892 23.86 -20.96 12.02
N GLY A 893 25.06 -21.41 11.66
CA GLY A 893 25.60 -22.69 12.11
C GLY A 893 25.13 -23.92 11.31
N SER A 894 24.27 -23.77 10.31
CA SER A 894 23.79 -24.89 9.49
C SER A 894 24.40 -24.93 8.08
N GLU A 895 24.87 -26.11 7.66
CA GLU A 895 25.31 -26.34 6.28
C GLU A 895 24.13 -26.57 5.32
N ASN A 896 22.96 -27.01 5.82
CA ASN A 896 21.86 -27.52 5.00
C ASN A 896 20.56 -26.71 5.12
N LEU A 897 20.32 -26.06 6.25
CA LEU A 897 19.04 -25.41 6.54
C LEU A 897 19.09 -23.92 6.22
N PHE A 898 18.02 -23.43 5.60
CA PHE A 898 17.81 -22.01 5.35
C PHE A 898 16.35 -21.63 5.60
N MET A 899 16.12 -20.37 5.92
CA MET A 899 14.80 -19.81 6.17
C MET A 899 14.39 -18.89 5.03
N ALA A 900 13.14 -19.02 4.58
CA ALA A 900 12.51 -18.18 3.57
C ALA A 900 11.29 -17.48 4.16
N ALA A 901 11.21 -16.16 3.94
CA ALA A 901 10.04 -15.35 4.23
C ALA A 901 9.18 -15.18 2.98
N HIS A 902 7.88 -15.31 3.15
CA HIS A 902 6.91 -15.23 2.08
C HIS A 902 5.99 -14.01 2.23
N ALA A 903 5.52 -13.48 1.11
CA ALA A 903 4.66 -12.30 1.07
C ALA A 903 3.27 -12.48 1.69
N ASN A 904 2.88 -13.73 1.99
CA ASN A 904 1.66 -14.04 2.73
C ASN A 904 1.87 -14.03 4.27
N GLY A 905 3.03 -13.63 4.77
CA GLY A 905 3.29 -13.55 6.22
C GLY A 905 3.73 -14.85 6.88
N GLN A 906 4.23 -15.81 6.10
CA GLN A 906 4.78 -17.08 6.58
C GLN A 906 6.31 -17.10 6.53
N LEU A 907 6.91 -17.69 7.56
CA LEU A 907 8.32 -18.09 7.60
C LEU A 907 8.40 -19.62 7.44
N VAL A 908 9.24 -20.08 6.52
CA VAL A 908 9.40 -21.49 6.20
C VAL A 908 10.88 -21.86 6.28
N VAL A 909 11.19 -22.95 6.99
CA VAL A 909 12.54 -23.53 7.00
C VAL A 909 12.58 -24.70 6.03
N TYR A 910 13.56 -24.66 5.14
CA TYR A 910 13.82 -25.72 4.16
C TYR A 910 15.19 -26.35 4.43
N ASP A 911 15.30 -27.63 4.10
CA ASP A 911 16.57 -28.33 3.98
C ASP A 911 16.91 -28.47 2.49
N LYS A 912 18.13 -28.05 2.12
CA LYS A 912 18.59 -28.07 0.73
C LYS A 912 18.67 -29.47 0.12
N GLU A 913 18.78 -30.52 0.94
CA GLU A 913 18.90 -31.90 0.50
C GLU A 913 17.60 -32.71 0.52
N LYS A 914 16.56 -32.21 1.21
CA LYS A 914 15.26 -32.90 1.27
C LYS A 914 14.42 -32.62 0.04
N GLU A 915 13.63 -33.60 -0.34
CA GLU A 915 12.62 -33.43 -1.39
C GLU A 915 11.39 -32.69 -0.84
N ASP A 916 10.68 -31.99 -1.73
CA ASP A 916 9.45 -31.30 -1.40
C ASP A 916 8.27 -32.28 -1.44
N ALA A 917 7.35 -32.14 -0.49
CA ALA A 917 6.06 -32.80 -0.53
C ALA A 917 4.93 -31.77 -0.38
N LEU A 918 3.73 -32.12 -0.85
CA LEU A 918 2.53 -31.35 -0.59
C LEU A 918 2.36 -31.18 0.93
N PHE A 919 2.42 -29.93 1.38
CA PHE A 919 2.38 -29.62 2.80
C PHE A 919 0.93 -29.56 3.29
N THR A 920 0.64 -30.31 4.36
CA THR A 920 -0.60 -30.20 5.13
C THR A 920 -0.23 -29.79 6.56
N PRO A 921 -0.80 -28.72 7.12
CA PRO A 921 -0.47 -28.26 8.46
C PRO A 921 -0.64 -29.33 9.54
N GLU A 922 0.36 -29.45 10.41
CA GLU A 922 0.33 -30.30 11.60
C GLU A 922 -0.27 -29.50 12.77
N LEU A 923 -1.59 -29.30 12.72
CA LEU A 923 -2.32 -28.64 13.82
C LEU A 923 -2.36 -29.60 15.02
N GLY A 924 -1.47 -29.41 15.99
CA GLY A 924 -1.50 -30.15 17.25
C GLY A 924 -2.76 -29.85 18.07
N SER A 925 -3.32 -30.87 18.73
CA SER A 925 -4.23 -30.63 19.85
C SER A 925 -3.47 -29.82 20.91
N PRO A 926 -4.02 -28.72 21.44
CA PRO A 926 -3.31 -27.92 22.43
C PRO A 926 -3.02 -28.81 23.65
N SER A 927 -1.73 -28.99 23.97
CA SER A 927 -1.32 -29.69 25.18
C SER A 927 -1.84 -28.94 26.41
N ALA A 928 -2.19 -29.69 27.46
CA ALA A 928 -2.82 -29.16 28.67
C ALA A 928 -2.00 -28.09 29.42
N GLU A 929 -0.73 -27.90 29.08
CA GLU A 929 0.14 -26.86 29.64
C GLU A 929 -0.07 -25.47 28.99
N THR A 930 -0.54 -25.41 27.73
CA THR A 930 -0.76 -24.15 27.00
C THR A 930 -2.02 -23.40 27.47
N MET A 931 -2.88 -24.04 28.27
CA MET A 931 -4.12 -23.45 28.79
C MET A 931 -3.95 -22.64 30.08
N LYS A 932 -2.75 -22.56 30.67
CA LYS A 932 -2.51 -21.80 31.91
C LYS A 932 -2.00 -20.37 31.72
N SER A 933 -1.70 -19.91 30.51
CA SER A 933 -1.29 -18.50 30.29
C SER A 933 -2.46 -17.64 29.82
N SER A 934 -3.28 -17.16 30.75
CA SER A 934 -4.28 -16.11 30.54
C SER A 934 -3.64 -14.73 30.42
N SER A 935 -2.77 -14.54 29.42
CA SER A 935 -2.26 -13.22 29.00
C SER A 935 -2.58 -13.04 27.53
N GLY A 936 -3.13 -11.89 27.12
CA GLY A 936 -3.64 -11.58 25.77
C GLY A 936 -2.64 -11.62 24.61
N ARG A 937 -1.91 -12.74 24.45
CA ARG A 937 -0.97 -13.04 23.38
C ARG A 937 -1.76 -13.43 22.13
N GLN A 938 -1.52 -12.78 20.98
CA GLN A 938 -1.83 -13.43 19.71
C GLN A 938 -0.71 -14.45 19.45
N PRO A 939 -1.01 -15.76 19.44
CA PRO A 939 0.01 -16.77 19.32
C PRO A 939 0.62 -16.77 17.91
N LEU A 940 1.94 -16.96 17.84
CA LEU A 940 2.61 -17.47 16.64
C LEU A 940 1.87 -18.75 16.22
N GLN A 941 1.34 -18.79 15.01
CA GLN A 941 0.69 -20.01 14.54
C GLN A 941 1.75 -20.96 13.97
N ILE A 942 2.07 -21.99 14.73
CA ILE A 942 2.98 -23.07 14.32
C ILE A 942 2.20 -24.02 13.42
N LEU A 943 2.52 -24.03 12.13
CA LEU A 943 1.89 -24.93 11.15
C LEU A 943 2.70 -26.22 10.97
N LYS A 944 4.01 -26.15 11.23
CA LYS A 944 4.89 -27.30 11.43
C LYS A 944 6.00 -26.93 12.40
N SER A 945 6.12 -27.70 13.48
CA SER A 945 7.14 -27.43 14.51
C SER A 945 8.51 -27.99 14.08
N VAL A 946 9.59 -27.30 14.47
CA VAL A 946 10.96 -27.84 14.42
C VAL A 946 11.08 -29.18 15.17
N ASN A 947 10.26 -29.39 16.20
CA ASN A 947 10.22 -30.61 17.00
C ASN A 947 9.33 -31.71 16.39
N SER A 948 8.76 -31.50 15.19
CA SER A 948 7.97 -32.52 14.50
C SER A 948 8.80 -33.79 14.30
N ARG A 949 8.16 -34.95 14.51
CA ARG A 949 8.73 -36.27 14.20
C ARG A 949 8.76 -36.54 12.70
N ASN A 950 7.98 -35.80 11.90
CA ASN A 950 7.85 -35.97 10.46
C ASN A 950 8.80 -35.03 9.70
N GLN A 951 10.07 -35.40 9.64
CA GLN A 951 11.12 -34.59 9.00
C GLN A 951 11.67 -35.20 7.70
N LYS A 952 10.90 -36.07 7.05
CA LYS A 952 11.35 -36.76 5.82
C LYS A 952 11.43 -35.84 4.60
N THR A 953 10.55 -34.86 4.50
CA THR A 953 10.41 -33.94 3.36
C THR A 953 10.31 -32.50 3.84
N ASN A 954 10.56 -31.55 2.95
CA ASN A 954 10.29 -30.14 3.21
C ASN A 954 8.77 -29.88 3.34
N PRO A 955 8.34 -28.86 4.12
CA PRO A 955 9.17 -27.97 4.95
C PRO A 955 9.67 -28.64 6.24
N VAL A 956 10.76 -28.14 6.82
CA VAL A 956 11.29 -28.59 8.14
C VAL A 956 10.51 -27.96 9.29
N ALA A 957 10.26 -26.66 9.21
CA ALA A 957 9.42 -25.91 10.13
C ALA A 957 8.65 -24.85 9.35
N LEU A 958 7.47 -24.48 9.83
CA LEU A 958 6.62 -23.49 9.18
C LEU A 958 5.81 -22.71 10.21
N TRP A 959 5.97 -21.39 10.20
CA TRP A 959 5.30 -20.48 11.12
C TRP A 959 4.55 -19.39 10.37
N LYS A 960 3.35 -19.07 10.83
CA LYS A 960 2.52 -17.98 10.33
C LYS A 960 2.52 -16.86 11.37
N LEU A 961 3.11 -15.71 11.01
CA LEU A 961 3.24 -14.56 11.90
C LEU A 961 2.08 -13.58 11.71
N ALA A 962 1.72 -13.27 10.46
CA ALA A 962 0.68 -12.31 10.14
C ALA A 962 0.00 -12.63 8.80
N ASN A 963 -1.03 -11.87 8.44
CA ASN A 963 -1.68 -11.95 7.14
C ASN A 963 -1.06 -11.01 6.10
N GLN A 964 -0.18 -10.12 6.54
CA GLN A 964 0.54 -9.13 5.74
C GLN A 964 1.93 -9.63 5.35
N LYS A 965 2.52 -9.01 4.33
CA LYS A 965 3.85 -9.34 3.80
C LYS A 965 4.94 -9.18 4.85
N ILE A 966 5.76 -10.22 5.00
CA ILE A 966 7.07 -10.09 5.67
C ILE A 966 8.00 -9.42 4.66
N THR A 967 8.55 -8.27 5.00
CA THR A 967 9.43 -7.50 4.12
C THR A 967 10.87 -7.98 4.24
N GLN A 968 11.37 -8.17 5.47
CA GLN A 968 12.69 -8.67 5.77
C GLN A 968 12.75 -9.35 7.15
N PHE A 969 13.75 -10.21 7.35
CA PHE A 969 14.13 -10.70 8.67
C PHE A 969 15.65 -10.74 8.84
N ALA A 970 16.12 -10.73 10.08
CA ALA A 970 17.53 -10.85 10.41
C ALA A 970 17.74 -11.73 11.66
N PHE A 971 18.73 -12.63 11.60
CA PHE A 971 19.16 -13.43 12.75
C PHE A 971 20.02 -12.59 13.69
N SER A 972 19.79 -12.75 14.99
CA SER A 972 20.69 -12.20 16.02
C SER A 972 22.03 -12.94 16.00
N PRO A 973 23.16 -12.27 16.32
CA PRO A 973 24.47 -12.91 16.50
C PRO A 973 24.47 -14.05 17.52
N ASP A 974 23.52 -14.06 18.47
CA ASP A 974 23.35 -15.12 19.48
C ASP A 974 22.79 -16.45 18.96
N ARG A 975 22.39 -16.51 17.67
CA ARG A 975 21.81 -17.70 17.01
C ARG A 975 20.53 -18.23 17.68
N ARG A 976 19.80 -17.37 18.37
CA ARG A 976 18.59 -17.71 19.11
C ARG A 976 17.43 -16.80 18.76
N HIS A 977 17.69 -15.50 18.58
CA HIS A 977 16.65 -14.52 18.28
C HIS A 977 16.55 -14.20 16.78
N LEU A 978 15.34 -13.90 16.34
CA LEU A 978 15.00 -13.48 14.99
C LEU A 978 14.20 -12.18 15.06
N ALA A 979 14.64 -11.16 14.32
CA ALA A 979 13.89 -9.93 14.11
C ALA A 979 13.17 -10.01 12.75
N VAL A 980 11.86 -9.78 12.73
CA VAL A 980 11.03 -9.87 11.54
C VAL A 980 10.25 -8.57 11.38
N VAL A 981 10.39 -7.91 10.24
CA VAL A 981 9.64 -6.70 9.90
C VAL A 981 8.55 -6.99 8.88
N LEU A 982 7.41 -6.33 9.04
CA LEU A 982 6.21 -6.59 8.28
C LEU A 982 5.63 -5.28 7.71
N GLU A 983 4.87 -5.44 6.62
CA GLU A 983 4.11 -4.35 5.99
C GLU A 983 2.98 -3.81 6.89
N ASP A 984 2.58 -4.55 7.93
CA ASP A 984 1.65 -4.07 8.97
C ASP A 984 2.28 -3.04 9.94
N GLY A 985 3.54 -2.68 9.72
CA GLY A 985 4.29 -1.74 10.55
C GLY A 985 4.88 -2.36 11.82
N SER A 986 4.79 -3.68 12.00
CA SER A 986 5.33 -4.35 13.18
C SER A 986 6.76 -4.87 12.99
N LEU A 987 7.57 -4.70 14.03
CA LEU A 987 8.80 -5.45 14.26
C LEU A 987 8.48 -6.53 15.29
N ARG A 988 8.66 -7.79 14.92
CA ARG A 988 8.45 -8.93 15.81
C ARG A 988 9.79 -9.59 16.11
N VAL A 989 10.14 -9.65 17.38
CA VAL A 989 11.30 -10.38 17.87
C VAL A 989 10.82 -11.72 18.40
N MET A 990 11.36 -12.81 17.87
CA MET A 990 10.99 -14.17 18.27
C MET A 990 12.21 -15.02 18.61
N ASP A 991 12.03 -15.92 19.57
CA ASP A 991 12.94 -17.04 19.81
C ASP A 991 12.52 -18.16 18.86
N TYR A 992 13.27 -18.33 17.76
CA TYR A 992 12.90 -19.28 16.72
C TYR A 992 13.30 -20.73 17.05
N LEU A 993 14.07 -20.94 18.12
CA LEU A 993 14.37 -22.27 18.66
C LEU A 993 13.22 -22.75 19.57
N LYS A 994 12.63 -21.84 20.34
CA LYS A 994 11.45 -22.12 21.18
C LYS A 994 10.12 -21.97 20.46
N GLU A 995 10.12 -21.40 19.26
CA GLU A 995 8.92 -21.09 18.49
C GLU A 995 7.98 -20.11 19.21
N GLU A 996 8.54 -19.07 19.83
CA GLU A 996 7.80 -18.08 20.64
C GLU A 996 8.11 -16.64 20.20
N VAL A 997 7.07 -15.80 20.11
CA VAL A 997 7.23 -14.35 19.91
C VAL A 997 7.47 -13.70 21.27
N LEU A 998 8.59 -12.99 21.40
CA LEU A 998 9.02 -12.34 22.64
C LEU A 998 8.48 -10.91 22.74
N ASP A 999 8.61 -10.13 21.66
CA ASP A 999 8.27 -8.72 21.63
C ASP A 999 7.71 -8.32 20.25
N ILE A 1000 6.70 -7.45 20.26
CA ILE A 1000 6.07 -6.87 19.09
C ILE A 1000 6.10 -5.36 19.27
N PHE A 1001 6.91 -4.71 18.46
CA PHE A 1001 7.01 -3.26 18.38
C PHE A 1001 6.29 -2.74 17.14
N ARG A 1002 5.93 -1.45 17.14
CA ARG A 1002 5.26 -0.80 16.00
C ARG A 1002 6.02 0.44 15.54
N SER A 1003 6.09 0.60 14.22
CA SER A 1003 6.53 1.82 13.55
C SER A 1003 5.69 3.02 13.98
N TYR A 1004 6.17 4.23 13.68
CA TYR A 1004 5.38 5.42 13.90
C TYR A 1004 4.21 5.49 12.91
N TYR A 1005 4.47 5.11 11.65
CA TYR A 1005 3.49 5.04 10.58
C TYR A 1005 3.98 4.08 9.48
N GLY A 1006 3.04 3.46 8.74
CA GLY A 1006 3.35 2.61 7.59
C GLY A 1006 4.12 1.33 7.91
N GLY A 1007 4.45 0.56 6.87
CA GLY A 1007 5.17 -0.71 6.98
C GLY A 1007 6.65 -0.53 7.34
N LEU A 1008 7.23 -1.48 8.07
CA LEU A 1008 8.68 -1.58 8.23
C LEU A 1008 9.25 -2.38 7.05
N ILE A 1009 10.30 -1.86 6.43
CA ILE A 1009 10.84 -2.38 5.16
C ILE A 1009 12.12 -3.17 5.39
N CYS A 1010 13.00 -2.69 6.27
CA CYS A 1010 14.31 -3.27 6.49
C CYS A 1010 14.67 -3.40 7.97
N VAL A 1011 15.54 -4.37 8.28
CA VAL A 1011 15.98 -4.67 9.64
C VAL A 1011 17.41 -5.21 9.69
N CYS A 1012 18.17 -4.81 10.71
CA CYS A 1012 19.53 -5.28 10.96
C CYS A 1012 19.81 -5.37 12.48
N TRP A 1013 20.62 -6.33 12.90
CA TRP A 1013 21.12 -6.45 14.28
C TRP A 1013 22.48 -5.79 14.44
N SER A 1014 22.73 -5.21 15.60
CA SER A 1014 24.08 -4.81 15.99
C SER A 1014 24.99 -6.04 16.12
N PRO A 1015 26.32 -5.90 15.91
CA PRO A 1015 27.25 -7.03 15.99
C PRO A 1015 27.25 -7.76 17.34
N ASP A 1016 26.91 -7.06 18.42
CA ASP A 1016 26.81 -7.60 19.78
C ASP A 1016 25.40 -8.11 20.15
N GLY A 1017 24.42 -8.00 19.24
CA GLY A 1017 23.04 -8.48 19.45
C GLY A 1017 22.19 -7.64 20.42
N LYS A 1018 22.70 -6.51 20.92
CA LYS A 1018 21.96 -5.67 21.89
C LYS A 1018 20.92 -4.76 21.24
N TYR A 1019 21.17 -4.31 20.02
CA TYR A 1019 20.33 -3.35 19.31
C TYR A 1019 19.82 -3.90 17.99
N ILE A 1020 18.60 -3.51 17.65
CA ILE A 1020 18.00 -3.74 16.33
C ILE A 1020 17.81 -2.37 15.69
N VAL A 1021 18.12 -2.25 14.41
CA VAL A 1021 17.83 -1.05 13.62
C VAL A 1021 16.83 -1.42 12.55
N THR A 1022 15.77 -0.63 12.41
CA THR A 1022 14.75 -0.80 11.36
C THR A 1022 14.56 0.47 10.56
N GLY A 1023 14.29 0.35 9.26
CA GLY A 1023 13.81 1.44 8.41
C GLY A 1023 12.40 1.16 7.91
N GLY A 1024 11.59 2.21 7.75
CA GLY A 1024 10.17 2.08 7.39
C GLY A 1024 9.67 3.11 6.39
N GLN A 1025 8.37 3.01 6.12
CA GLN A 1025 7.59 3.95 5.29
C GLN A 1025 7.28 5.28 6.00
N ASP A 1026 7.68 5.41 7.28
CA ASP A 1026 7.61 6.65 8.06
C ASP A 1026 8.84 7.56 7.86
N ASP A 1027 9.72 7.23 6.91
CA ASP A 1027 10.98 7.92 6.59
C ASP A 1027 12.01 7.91 7.75
N LEU A 1028 11.75 7.13 8.78
CA LEU A 1028 12.59 7.06 9.98
C LEU A 1028 13.43 5.80 9.98
N VAL A 1029 14.60 5.93 10.58
CA VAL A 1029 15.33 4.79 11.14
C VAL A 1029 15.02 4.73 12.63
N THR A 1030 14.72 3.54 13.16
CA THR A 1030 14.43 3.36 14.59
C THR A 1030 15.39 2.36 15.19
N ILE A 1031 15.94 2.70 16.36
CA ILE A 1031 16.85 1.87 17.14
C ILE A 1031 16.08 1.29 18.32
N TRP A 1032 16.05 -0.03 18.41
CA TRP A 1032 15.39 -0.82 19.45
C TRP A 1032 16.44 -1.48 20.33
N SER A 1033 16.28 -1.42 21.65
CA SER A 1033 17.13 -2.13 22.59
C SER A 1033 16.44 -3.43 23.00
N LEU A 1034 17.07 -4.57 22.71
CA LEU A 1034 16.57 -5.87 23.14
C LEU A 1034 16.69 -6.05 24.68
N PRO A 1035 17.81 -5.71 25.34
CA PRO A 1035 17.91 -5.79 26.79
C PRO A 1035 16.88 -4.92 27.53
N GLU A 1036 16.61 -3.72 27.01
CA GLU A 1036 15.65 -2.78 27.63
C GLU A 1036 14.21 -2.95 27.10
N ARG A 1037 14.00 -3.80 26.09
CA ARG A 1037 12.71 -4.05 25.41
C ARG A 1037 11.95 -2.78 25.03
N LYS A 1038 12.63 -1.77 24.50
CA LYS A 1038 12.01 -0.48 24.12
C LYS A 1038 12.73 0.19 22.95
N ILE A 1039 12.11 1.24 22.42
CA ILE A 1039 12.78 2.17 21.51
C ILE A 1039 13.76 3.02 22.30
N VAL A 1040 15.01 3.11 21.82
CA VAL A 1040 16.04 3.97 22.45
C VAL A 1040 16.30 5.24 21.65
N ALA A 1041 16.18 5.20 20.32
CA ALA A 1041 16.29 6.40 19.50
C ALA A 1041 15.53 6.28 18.18
N ARG A 1042 15.17 7.44 17.62
CA ARG A 1042 14.73 7.59 16.23
C ARG A 1042 15.70 8.49 15.49
N CYS A 1043 16.07 8.08 14.30
CA CYS A 1043 17.05 8.77 13.49
C CYS A 1043 16.32 9.42 12.32
N GLN A 1044 16.33 10.75 12.30
CA GLN A 1044 15.63 11.56 11.31
C GLN A 1044 16.64 12.13 10.31
N GLY A 1045 16.40 11.90 9.02
CA GLY A 1045 17.29 12.42 7.97
C GLY A 1045 16.90 12.03 6.55
N HIS A 1046 16.24 10.88 6.37
CA HIS A 1046 15.63 10.54 5.09
C HIS A 1046 14.38 11.38 4.83
N ASN A 1047 14.09 11.64 3.54
CA ASN A 1047 12.91 12.37 3.07
C ASN A 1047 11.92 11.47 2.29
N SER A 1048 12.14 10.15 2.34
CA SER A 1048 11.32 9.12 1.71
C SER A 1048 11.62 7.78 2.40
N TRP A 1049 11.00 6.70 1.92
CA TRP A 1049 11.07 5.37 2.51
C TRP A 1049 12.52 4.87 2.66
N VAL A 1050 12.81 4.29 3.83
CA VAL A 1050 14.12 3.70 4.10
C VAL A 1050 14.13 2.26 3.61
N SER A 1051 14.93 1.99 2.58
CA SER A 1051 14.93 0.73 1.85
C SER A 1051 15.92 -0.29 2.42
N ALA A 1052 17.04 0.15 3.00
CA ALA A 1052 18.01 -0.72 3.68
C ALA A 1052 18.74 -0.01 4.82
N VAL A 1053 19.11 -0.81 5.83
CA VAL A 1053 19.93 -0.42 6.97
C VAL A 1053 21.00 -1.49 7.21
N ALA A 1054 22.21 -1.09 7.59
CA ALA A 1054 23.28 -2.01 7.91
C ALA A 1054 24.23 -1.41 8.96
N PHE A 1055 24.64 -2.21 9.96
CA PHE A 1055 25.73 -1.83 10.84
C PHE A 1055 27.08 -1.91 10.12
N ASP A 1056 27.99 -1.01 10.48
CA ASP A 1056 29.40 -1.07 10.07
C ASP A 1056 30.20 -1.82 11.15
N PRO A 1057 30.48 -3.12 10.99
CA PRO A 1057 31.10 -3.91 12.05
C PRO A 1057 32.55 -3.49 12.35
N TRP A 1058 33.21 -2.77 11.45
CA TRP A 1058 34.57 -2.23 11.68
C TRP A 1058 34.57 -0.94 12.50
N ARG A 1059 33.39 -0.33 12.70
CA ARG A 1059 33.19 0.92 13.45
C ARG A 1059 32.15 0.77 14.55
N CYS A 1060 31.97 -0.46 15.03
CA CYS A 1060 31.21 -0.77 16.22
C CYS A 1060 32.15 -1.36 17.28
N ASP A 1061 32.07 -0.84 18.50
CA ASP A 1061 32.67 -1.40 19.70
C ASP A 1061 31.59 -1.55 20.79
N ASP A 1062 31.98 -1.92 22.02
CA ASP A 1062 31.02 -2.13 23.11
C ASP A 1062 30.30 -0.86 23.58
N ARG A 1063 30.73 0.34 23.14
CA ARG A 1063 30.22 1.63 23.61
C ARG A 1063 29.69 2.52 22.49
N THR A 1064 30.19 2.35 21.27
CA THR A 1064 29.95 3.20 20.11
C THR A 1064 29.55 2.32 18.93
N TYR A 1065 28.54 2.75 18.21
CA TYR A 1065 27.98 2.00 17.09
C TYR A 1065 27.85 2.92 15.90
N ARG A 1066 28.31 2.42 14.75
CA ARG A 1066 28.05 3.02 13.46
C ARG A 1066 27.12 2.14 12.63
N PHE A 1067 26.14 2.77 12.02
CA PHE A 1067 25.34 2.15 10.98
C PHE A 1067 25.07 3.13 9.85
N GLY A 1068 24.67 2.60 8.69
CA GLY A 1068 24.20 3.40 7.58
C GLY A 1068 22.76 3.06 7.22
N SER A 1069 22.13 3.98 6.50
CA SER A 1069 20.80 3.79 5.92
C SER A 1069 20.74 4.39 4.52
N VAL A 1070 19.92 3.77 3.69
CA VAL A 1070 19.65 4.21 2.32
C VAL A 1070 18.15 4.18 2.04
N GLY A 1071 17.70 4.98 1.08
CA GLY A 1071 16.28 5.11 0.80
C GLY A 1071 15.92 5.58 -0.59
N ASP A 1072 14.61 5.73 -0.80
CA ASP A 1072 14.00 6.19 -2.05
C ASP A 1072 14.28 7.67 -2.35
N ASP A 1073 14.89 8.39 -1.41
CA ASP A 1073 15.39 9.75 -1.58
C ASP A 1073 16.80 9.81 -2.21
N CYS A 1074 17.31 8.67 -2.69
CA CYS A 1074 18.61 8.49 -3.32
C CYS A 1074 19.80 8.86 -2.39
N ARG A 1075 19.56 8.86 -1.07
CA ARG A 1075 20.57 9.23 -0.08
C ARG A 1075 21.21 8.04 0.60
N LEU A 1076 22.50 8.19 0.90
CA LEU A 1076 23.23 7.42 1.88
C LEU A 1076 23.44 8.29 3.13
N LEU A 1077 22.95 7.80 4.28
CA LEU A 1077 23.17 8.41 5.57
C LEU A 1077 24.05 7.51 6.44
N LEU A 1078 24.95 8.11 7.21
CA LEU A 1078 25.71 7.44 8.27
C LEU A 1078 25.31 8.00 9.62
N TRP A 1079 25.30 7.14 10.63
CA TRP A 1079 24.83 7.44 11.97
C TRP A 1079 25.79 6.85 13.00
N ASP A 1080 26.13 7.65 14.00
CA ASP A 1080 26.95 7.22 15.14
C ASP A 1080 26.18 7.46 16.43
N PHE A 1081 26.12 6.47 17.32
CA PHE A 1081 25.63 6.67 18.67
C PHE A 1081 26.49 5.94 19.70
N SER A 1082 26.47 6.45 20.93
CA SER A 1082 27.02 5.75 22.08
C SER A 1082 25.92 5.42 23.09
N VAL A 1083 26.10 4.34 23.85
CA VAL A 1083 25.11 3.89 24.86
C VAL A 1083 24.74 5.01 25.85
N GLY A 1084 25.72 5.85 26.23
CA GLY A 1084 25.51 7.00 27.11
C GLY A 1084 24.78 8.19 26.48
N MET A 1085 24.79 8.31 25.15
CA MET A 1085 24.03 9.35 24.42
C MET A 1085 22.54 9.01 24.34
N LEU A 1086 22.18 7.72 24.35
CA LEU A 1086 20.79 7.26 24.20
C LEU A 1086 19.91 7.51 25.44
N HIS A 1087 20.52 7.76 26.61
CA HIS A 1087 19.83 7.84 27.91
C HIS A 1087 19.56 9.27 28.44
N ARG A 1088 19.95 10.31 27.70
CA ARG A 1088 19.73 11.71 28.13
C ARG A 1088 18.90 12.48 27.10
N PRO A 1089 17.65 12.88 27.40
CA PRO A 1089 17.10 14.05 26.75
C PRO A 1089 17.91 15.26 27.23
N ARG A 1090 18.97 15.63 26.50
CA ARG A 1090 19.62 16.92 26.71
C ARG A 1090 18.67 18.00 26.20
N VAL A 1091 17.95 18.62 27.15
CA VAL A 1091 17.56 20.02 27.06
C VAL A 1091 18.82 20.79 26.65
N HIS A 1092 18.77 21.49 25.51
CA HIS A 1092 19.84 22.40 25.11
C HIS A 1092 19.89 23.56 26.10
N GLN A 1093 20.68 23.44 27.16
CA GLN A 1093 21.36 24.59 27.72
C GLN A 1093 22.59 24.86 26.85
N ALA A 1094 22.57 26.00 26.18
CA ALA A 1094 23.70 26.53 25.46
C ALA A 1094 24.87 26.76 26.43
N ASN A 1095 25.99 26.09 26.21
CA ASN A 1095 27.25 26.50 26.84
C ASN A 1095 27.76 27.75 26.12
N ALA A 1096 27.38 28.91 26.66
CA ALA A 1096 28.23 30.08 26.64
C ALA A 1096 29.55 29.73 27.36
N ARG A 1097 30.67 30.07 26.71
CA ARG A 1097 32.01 29.93 27.25
C ARG A 1097 32.12 30.66 28.60
N GLN A 1098 32.56 29.96 29.64
CA GLN A 1098 33.01 30.57 30.89
C GLN A 1098 34.20 31.50 30.63
N ARG A 1099 34.01 32.78 30.97
CA ARG A 1099 35.07 33.61 31.56
C ARG A 1099 34.93 33.55 33.08
N THR A 1100 36.08 33.42 33.72
CA THR A 1100 36.35 33.42 35.15
C THR A 1100 35.76 34.61 35.92
N SER A 1101 35.14 34.34 37.07
CA SER A 1101 35.42 35.05 38.33
C SER A 1101 34.81 34.32 39.53
N MET A 1102 35.55 34.38 40.63
CA MET A 1102 35.26 33.84 41.96
C MET A 1102 34.20 34.70 42.67
N ILE A 1103 33.41 34.10 43.58
CA ILE A 1103 33.11 34.61 44.92
C ILE A 1103 32.44 33.48 45.74
N VAL A 1104 32.87 33.38 47.00
CA VAL A 1104 32.55 32.39 48.04
C VAL A 1104 31.51 32.99 49.00
N SER A 1105 30.66 32.15 49.62
CA SER A 1105 30.27 32.10 51.06
C SER A 1105 28.85 31.50 51.23
N ASN A 1106 28.69 30.34 51.90
CA ASN A 1106 28.38 30.13 53.34
C ASN A 1106 26.99 30.68 53.77
N THR A 1107 26.10 30.04 54.53
CA THR A 1107 26.21 29.05 55.62
C THR A 1107 24.81 28.60 56.10
N GLN A 1108 24.67 27.33 56.53
CA GLN A 1108 24.08 26.78 57.79
C GLN A 1108 22.65 27.19 58.25
N HIS A 1109 21.66 26.29 58.45
CA HIS A 1109 21.45 25.16 59.39
C HIS A 1109 20.52 25.50 60.60
N LEU A 1110 19.69 24.51 60.99
CA LEU A 1110 18.95 24.25 62.25
C LEU A 1110 17.44 24.57 62.27
N ASN A 1111 16.54 23.86 62.97
CA ASN A 1111 16.36 22.46 63.41
C ASN A 1111 15.08 22.40 64.30
N ARG A 1112 14.49 21.19 64.47
CA ARG A 1112 13.56 20.71 65.55
C ARG A 1112 12.04 20.98 65.42
N HIS A 1113 11.19 19.94 65.23
CA HIS A 1113 10.66 18.91 66.19
C HIS A 1113 9.54 19.47 67.11
N ARG A 1114 8.36 18.86 67.37
CA ARG A 1114 7.96 17.43 67.47
C ARG A 1114 6.41 17.26 67.64
N ALA A 1115 5.86 16.13 67.11
CA ALA A 1115 4.72 15.27 67.54
C ALA A 1115 3.29 15.86 67.73
N ASP A 1116 2.16 15.23 67.34
CA ASP A 1116 1.83 13.79 67.28
C ASP A 1116 0.61 13.45 66.39
N SER A 1117 0.56 12.19 65.91
CA SER A 1117 -0.59 11.34 65.49
C SER A 1117 -1.59 11.82 64.40
N GLY A 1118 -1.92 11.09 63.32
CA GLY A 1118 -1.57 9.72 62.92
C GLY A 1118 -2.24 9.33 61.59
N GLY A 1119 -1.54 8.49 60.81
CA GLY A 1119 -2.03 7.66 59.69
C GLY A 1119 -2.19 8.37 58.32
N THR A 1120 -1.56 7.96 57.21
CA THR A 1120 -0.61 6.87 56.96
C THR A 1120 0.03 7.13 55.58
N ARG A 1121 1.36 7.36 55.58
CA ARG A 1121 2.43 6.96 54.61
C ARG A 1121 2.27 7.18 53.09
N MET A 1122 3.29 7.55 52.31
CA MET A 1122 4.68 8.01 52.52
C MET A 1122 5.20 8.62 51.19
N ARG A 1123 6.01 9.68 51.32
CA ARG A 1123 6.86 10.38 50.34
C ARG A 1123 7.94 9.52 49.65
N SER A 1124 8.21 9.78 48.35
CA SER A 1124 9.43 10.40 47.75
C SER A 1124 10.69 10.50 48.67
N ASP A 1125 11.98 10.29 48.32
CA ASP A 1125 12.81 10.47 47.11
C ASP A 1125 14.07 9.56 47.17
N SER A 1126 14.65 9.25 45.99
CA SER A 1126 16.09 9.21 45.63
C SER A 1126 17.14 8.31 46.30
N GLN A 1127 17.99 7.78 45.40
CA GLN A 1127 19.39 7.31 45.52
C GLN A 1127 19.69 5.81 45.72
N GLU A 1128 20.43 5.36 44.69
CA GLU A 1128 21.59 4.48 44.71
C GLU A 1128 21.47 2.97 44.45
N THR A 1129 22.35 2.59 43.52
CA THR A 1129 23.05 1.32 43.33
C THR A 1129 22.36 0.18 42.61
N ALA A 1130 23.07 -0.27 41.58
CA ALA A 1130 23.02 -1.59 41.00
C ALA A 1130 22.92 -2.65 42.11
N ASP A 1131 21.89 -3.48 42.06
CA ASP A 1131 22.06 -4.89 41.68
C ASP A 1131 20.74 -5.64 41.78
N THR A 1132 20.65 -6.68 40.95
CA THR A 1132 19.75 -7.85 41.06
C THR A 1132 18.40 -7.77 40.32
N TYR A 1133 18.43 -8.32 39.10
CA TYR A 1133 17.57 -9.40 38.61
C TYR A 1133 16.21 -9.65 39.32
N ASN A 1134 15.18 -9.77 38.48
CA ASN A 1134 13.85 -10.37 38.68
C ASN A 1134 12.74 -9.48 39.27
N SER A 1135 11.93 -8.89 38.38
CA SER A 1135 10.47 -9.12 38.39
C SER A 1135 9.86 -8.79 37.03
N TYR A 1136 9.36 -9.83 36.37
CA TYR A 1136 8.73 -9.81 35.05
C TYR A 1136 7.34 -9.18 35.09
N ASP A 1137 7.07 -8.29 34.14
CA ASP A 1137 5.78 -8.25 33.45
C ASP A 1137 6.06 -8.15 31.94
N PRO A 1138 5.92 -9.24 31.15
CA PRO A 1138 6.34 -9.22 29.75
C PRO A 1138 5.19 -8.70 28.89
N THR A 1139 5.11 -7.38 28.69
CA THR A 1139 4.27 -6.82 27.65
C THR A 1139 4.81 -7.27 26.28
N VAL A 1140 4.25 -8.35 25.73
CA VAL A 1140 4.60 -8.85 24.38
C VAL A 1140 4.31 -7.80 23.30
N ARG A 1141 3.39 -6.86 23.56
CA ARG A 1141 3.05 -5.77 22.63
C ARG A 1141 3.44 -4.44 23.24
N HIS A 1142 4.33 -3.75 22.54
CA HIS A 1142 4.80 -2.43 22.90
C HIS A 1142 4.00 -1.37 22.15
N PRO A 1143 3.40 -0.38 22.83
CA PRO A 1143 2.74 0.73 22.16
C PRO A 1143 3.76 1.59 21.40
N VAL A 1144 3.28 2.42 20.48
CA VAL A 1144 4.15 3.36 19.76
C VAL A 1144 4.63 4.43 20.74
N GLU A 1145 5.93 4.49 21.00
CA GLU A 1145 6.50 5.52 21.87
C GLU A 1145 6.38 6.92 21.24
N PRO A 1146 5.88 7.95 21.96
CA PRO A 1146 5.80 9.32 21.46
C PRO A 1146 7.18 9.91 21.15
N ARG A 1147 7.27 10.72 20.08
CA ARG A 1147 8.52 11.42 19.68
C ARG A 1147 9.16 12.24 20.82
N ALA A 1148 8.35 12.80 21.72
CA ALA A 1148 8.85 13.60 22.85
C ALA A 1148 9.62 12.78 23.90
N ARG A 1149 9.39 11.47 23.98
CA ARG A 1149 10.02 10.56 24.95
C ARG A 1149 11.15 9.73 24.35
N THR A 1150 11.33 9.79 23.03
CA THR A 1150 12.36 9.05 22.31
C THR A 1150 13.51 9.98 21.93
N ALA A 1151 14.75 9.56 22.17
CA ALA A 1151 15.91 10.33 21.73
C ALA A 1151 15.93 10.49 20.20
N LEU A 1152 16.31 11.66 19.70
CA LEU A 1152 16.51 11.89 18.28
C LEU A 1152 18.00 11.84 17.94
N LEU A 1153 18.37 10.97 17.01
CA LEU A 1153 19.74 10.84 16.53
C LEU A 1153 19.86 11.49 15.15
N PRO A 1154 20.61 12.60 14.99
CA PRO A 1154 20.87 13.17 13.67
C PRO A 1154 21.93 12.35 12.91
N PRO A 1155 21.95 12.38 11.57
CA PRO A 1155 22.98 11.70 10.79
C PRO A 1155 24.29 12.47 10.89
N ILE A 1156 25.41 11.74 10.93
CA ILE A 1156 26.75 12.34 10.85
C ILE A 1156 27.12 12.68 9.40
N MET A 1157 26.49 12.00 8.44
CA MET A 1157 26.68 12.23 7.01
C MET A 1157 25.34 12.00 6.30
N SER A 1158 24.98 12.87 5.36
CA SER A 1158 23.80 12.73 4.51
C SER A 1158 24.16 13.20 3.10
N LYS A 1159 24.26 12.27 2.15
CA LYS A 1159 24.66 12.58 0.77
C LYS A 1159 23.75 11.88 -0.24
N ILE A 1160 23.37 12.59 -1.30
CA ILE A 1160 22.74 11.99 -2.48
C ILE A 1160 23.86 11.32 -3.29
N VAL A 1161 23.75 10.01 -3.51
CA VAL A 1161 24.82 9.22 -4.13
C VAL A 1161 24.43 8.61 -5.48
N GLY A 1162 23.26 8.96 -6.01
CA GLY A 1162 22.81 8.56 -7.35
C GLY A 1162 21.55 9.33 -7.77
N GLU A 1163 21.12 9.12 -9.00
CA GLU A 1163 19.86 9.66 -9.53
C GLU A 1163 18.66 8.74 -9.22
N ASP A 1164 18.93 7.44 -9.00
CA ASP A 1164 17.93 6.42 -8.72
C ASP A 1164 17.83 6.05 -7.23
N PRO A 1165 16.64 5.62 -6.77
CA PRO A 1165 16.44 5.04 -5.45
C PRO A 1165 17.46 3.94 -5.14
N ILE A 1166 18.03 4.02 -3.94
CA ILE A 1166 19.01 3.04 -3.45
C ILE A 1166 18.25 1.98 -2.68
N CYS A 1167 18.59 0.70 -2.87
CA CYS A 1167 17.83 -0.43 -2.31
C CYS A 1167 18.65 -1.44 -1.54
N TRP A 1168 19.98 -1.28 -1.51
CA TRP A 1168 20.89 -2.13 -0.73
C TRP A 1168 22.12 -1.34 -0.28
N LEU A 1169 22.61 -1.67 0.90
CA LEU A 1169 23.78 -1.08 1.55
C LEU A 1169 24.62 -2.21 2.16
N GLY A 1170 25.93 -2.14 1.98
CA GLY A 1170 26.88 -3.03 2.63
C GLY A 1170 28.17 -2.31 2.99
N PHE A 1171 28.75 -2.74 4.11
CA PHE A 1171 30.06 -2.28 4.57
C PHE A 1171 31.09 -3.39 4.30
N GLN A 1172 32.28 -2.99 3.86
CA GLN A 1172 33.49 -3.81 3.80
C GLN A 1172 34.58 -3.16 4.66
N GLU A 1173 35.66 -3.89 4.94
CA GLU A 1173 36.78 -3.39 5.75
C GLU A 1173 37.42 -2.14 5.16
N ASP A 1174 37.49 -2.08 3.84
CA ASP A 1174 38.17 -1.03 3.08
C ASP A 1174 37.18 -0.08 2.36
N SER A 1175 35.89 -0.40 2.34
CA SER A 1175 34.94 0.31 1.47
C SER A 1175 33.48 0.31 1.97
N ILE A 1176 32.67 1.23 1.44
CA ILE A 1176 31.21 1.24 1.54
C ILE A 1176 30.65 0.94 0.15
N MET A 1177 29.60 0.12 0.08
CA MET A 1177 28.95 -0.23 -1.16
C MET A 1177 27.44 0.02 -1.11
N THR A 1178 26.88 0.51 -2.21
CA THR A 1178 25.42 0.65 -2.38
C THR A 1178 24.97 0.15 -3.74
N SER A 1179 23.72 -0.31 -3.85
CA SER A 1179 23.11 -0.55 -5.16
C SER A 1179 21.72 0.05 -5.34
N SER A 1180 21.42 0.47 -6.57
CA SER A 1180 20.17 1.14 -6.95
C SER A 1180 19.13 0.20 -7.56
N LEU A 1181 17.89 0.68 -7.67
CA LEU A 1181 16.82 -0.05 -8.37
C LEU A 1181 17.13 -0.32 -9.85
N GLU A 1182 17.87 0.58 -10.50
CA GLU A 1182 18.27 0.48 -11.91
C GLU A 1182 19.59 -0.28 -12.14
N GLY A 1183 20.23 -0.74 -11.07
CA GLY A 1183 21.39 -1.62 -11.15
C GLY A 1183 22.75 -0.95 -11.16
N HIS A 1184 22.84 0.29 -10.68
CA HIS A 1184 24.13 0.90 -10.34
C HIS A 1184 24.66 0.30 -9.05
N ILE A 1185 25.89 -0.22 -9.07
CA ILE A 1185 26.66 -0.68 -7.91
C ILE A 1185 27.82 0.30 -7.72
N ARG A 1186 27.77 1.05 -6.62
CA ARG A 1186 28.77 2.06 -6.29
C ARG A 1186 29.63 1.62 -5.13
N THR A 1187 30.93 1.80 -5.25
CA THR A 1187 31.90 1.45 -4.21
C THR A 1187 32.75 2.65 -3.84
N TRP A 1188 32.75 3.04 -2.57
CA TRP A 1188 33.59 4.11 -2.04
C TRP A 1188 34.68 3.53 -1.15
N ASP A 1189 35.93 3.89 -1.40
CA ASP A 1189 37.05 3.52 -0.54
C ASP A 1189 37.04 4.35 0.75
N ARG A 1190 37.34 3.70 1.88
CA ARG A 1190 37.46 4.32 3.20
C ARG A 1190 38.69 5.24 3.28
N PRO A 1191 38.64 6.30 4.11
CA PRO A 1191 39.83 7.09 4.43
C PRO A 1191 40.88 6.21 5.09
N ARG A 1192 42.13 6.25 4.61
CA ARG A 1192 43.25 5.52 5.25
C ARG A 1192 43.72 6.31 6.47
N GLU A 1193 43.64 5.73 7.66
CA GLU A 1193 44.17 6.36 8.88
C GLU A 1193 45.72 6.43 8.81
N GLY A 1194 46.26 7.65 8.89
CA GLY A 1194 47.65 8.01 9.19
C GLY A 1194 48.75 6.99 8.88
N ILE A 1195 49.18 6.91 7.61
CA ILE A 1195 50.57 6.61 7.27
C ILE A 1195 51.08 7.82 6.51
N ASN A 1196 52.15 8.44 7.03
CA ASN A 1196 52.86 9.54 6.39
C ASN A 1196 52.99 9.32 4.88
N ASP A 1197 52.49 10.29 4.12
CA ASP A 1197 52.84 10.51 2.73
C ASP A 1197 54.36 10.60 2.59
N ASN A 1198 55.01 9.47 2.31
CA ASN A 1198 56.38 9.43 1.83
C ASN A 1198 56.72 8.07 1.21
N TYR A 1199 55.87 7.56 0.31
CA TYR A 1199 56.36 6.76 -0.82
C TYR A 1199 55.45 7.01 -2.03
N SER A 1200 55.91 7.92 -2.87
CA SER A 1200 55.45 8.13 -4.24
C SER A 1200 55.50 6.82 -5.03
N TYR A 1201 54.34 6.34 -5.49
CA TYR A 1201 54.28 5.45 -6.65
C TYR A 1201 53.72 6.24 -7.84
N SER A 1202 54.63 6.77 -8.65
CA SER A 1202 54.34 7.16 -10.03
C SER A 1202 54.28 5.90 -10.90
N PRO A 1203 53.41 5.83 -11.92
CA PRO A 1203 53.25 4.66 -12.76
C PRO A 1203 54.39 4.61 -13.78
N ALA A 1204 55.26 3.59 -13.69
CA ALA A 1204 56.28 3.33 -14.70
C ALA A 1204 55.71 2.44 -15.81
N ILE A 1205 55.51 3.05 -16.97
CA ILE A 1205 55.45 2.38 -18.27
C ILE A 1205 56.79 1.66 -18.49
N SER A 1206 56.79 0.39 -18.88
CA SER A 1206 57.78 -0.10 -19.86
C SER A 1206 57.45 -1.48 -20.40
N ALA A 1207 57.75 -1.58 -21.68
CA ALA A 1207 57.59 -2.72 -22.55
C ALA A 1207 58.57 -3.87 -22.24
N SER A 1208 58.27 -5.01 -22.84
CA SER A 1208 59.14 -6.17 -23.02
C SER A 1208 60.57 -5.81 -23.47
N ALA A 1209 61.60 -6.40 -22.83
CA ALA A 1209 62.44 -7.46 -23.43
C ALA A 1209 63.71 -7.76 -22.60
N THR A 1210 63.92 -9.06 -22.33
CA THR A 1210 65.19 -9.82 -22.26
C THR A 1210 66.28 -9.50 -21.22
N GLY A 1211 66.78 -10.57 -20.57
CA GLY A 1211 68.13 -10.68 -20.00
C GLY A 1211 68.15 -11.01 -18.51
N SER A 1212 67.98 -12.27 -18.11
CA SER A 1212 69.07 -13.17 -17.65
C SER A 1212 69.86 -12.66 -16.44
N GLY A 1213 69.76 -13.35 -15.30
CA GLY A 1213 70.68 -13.13 -14.18
C GLY A 1213 70.27 -13.83 -12.89
N ARG A 1214 70.89 -14.98 -12.65
CA ARG A 1214 70.81 -15.86 -11.47
C ARG A 1214 71.16 -15.19 -10.13
N ALA A 1215 70.69 -15.88 -9.08
CA ALA A 1215 71.33 -16.12 -7.78
C ALA A 1215 71.35 -14.93 -6.79
N ASP A 1216 71.31 -15.11 -5.48
CA ASP A 1216 71.05 -16.25 -4.58
C ASP A 1216 71.02 -15.61 -3.19
N SER A 1217 70.21 -16.17 -2.28
CA SER A 1217 70.44 -16.11 -0.83
C SER A 1217 70.38 -14.71 -0.18
N MET A 1218 70.10 -14.49 1.10
CA MET A 1218 70.00 -15.33 2.28
C MET A 1218 69.37 -14.43 3.36
N MET A 1219 68.71 -15.05 4.33
CA MET A 1219 68.59 -14.68 5.77
C MET A 1219 68.79 -13.21 6.19
N GLY A 1220 67.98 -12.61 7.04
CA GLY A 1220 67.02 -13.15 8.00
C GLY A 1220 66.72 -12.10 9.08
N SER A 1221 65.67 -12.37 9.85
CA SER A 1221 65.28 -11.80 11.16
C SER A 1221 65.30 -10.28 11.35
N LEU A 1222 64.10 -9.70 11.50
CA LEU A 1222 63.50 -9.40 12.81
C LEU A 1222 61.98 -9.38 12.69
#